data_AF-A0A8J6MYA2-F1
#
_entry.id   AF-A0A8J6MYA2-F1
#
_cell.length_a   1.000
_cell.length_b   1.000
_cell.length_c   1.000
_cell.angle_alpha   90.00
_cell.angle_beta   90.00
_cell.angle_gamma   90.00
#
_symmetry.space_group_name_H-M   'P 1'
#
loop_
_entity.id
_entity.type
_entity.pdbx_description
1 polymer ?
#
loop_
_entity_poly.entity_id
_entity_poly.type
_entity_poly.pdbx_seq_one_letter_code
_entity_poly.pdbx_strand_id
1 'polypeptide(L)'
;MAPRLKKSAILVFTLTLAVAILIPVLLRFIPYETRTHHISLKAKKYGYSPSRIVVNRGDTIVLKPTSLDVTHGFLLDGYPVEFIIKQQGLNFLKYDWKDDDGNLQTDWDKVNEIEFVADKSGKFTFRCFQTCGNLHPFMTGELIVRPNTAYHLFISLSVWLTLSLLWLFRVSSGPLFAGFKKINLLDRLPWLKRIVKLRSFQFLVILPNFVVFYLFILSALWGSPVGNRNIAIIFVWIAWWFMLKAIIVPLGGRFWCMICPLPAPAEWLSRRSLTAVRYLQKPFKGLHHRFTGLQKDWPKRISNIWLQNFLFLAMISFGIILITRPIATAFLFLLILAATLVLALIYRQRVFCLYLCPVGGFLGTYSMASMSEIRVIDPEVCRKHKEKSCYVGGEGGWACPWKQYPGKMKRNNYCGLCTECIKSCPKDNIGVFMRPFGSDRALKGYDEMFNAIIMLVVAIAFSVTMLGPWGFIKEAANVTESRQIIPFLIYLASLWGLTLLVVPGLFALTTKGAGRLAGGGINHRALTLRLAYILIPLGIFFWIAFSLPPIMTNYSYILSVLSDPLGLGWDIFGTANYSFKPFIPEWIPVIQGFLLLAGIYFGLTRGYLAIGELIKDPRSRAMAMILPSLFALFVVNVLAKLYMG
;
A
#
# COMPACT_ATOMS: atom_id res chain seq x y z
N MET A 1 8.69 26.25 27.35
CA MET A 1 7.28 26.67 27.20
C MET A 1 6.71 26.83 28.60
N ALA A 2 6.37 28.05 29.02
CA ALA A 2 5.91 28.32 30.39
C ALA A 2 4.65 27.49 30.74
N PRO A 3 4.49 27.03 31.99
CA PRO A 3 3.40 26.13 32.40
C PRO A 3 2.00 26.71 32.18
N ARG A 4 1.82 28.04 32.25
CA ARG A 4 0.54 28.72 31.97
C ARG A 4 0.16 28.66 30.48
N LEU A 5 1.11 28.85 29.56
CA LEU A 5 0.89 28.75 28.10
C LEU A 5 0.50 27.33 27.67
N LYS A 6 1.00 26.29 28.35
CA LYS A 6 0.60 24.90 28.09
C LYS A 6 -0.86 24.61 28.47
N LYS A 7 -1.32 25.11 29.62
CA LYS A 7 -2.71 24.89 30.08
C LYS A 7 -3.74 25.53 29.16
N SER A 8 -3.53 26.78 28.76
CA SER A 8 -4.42 27.48 27.81
C SER A 8 -4.44 26.82 26.43
N ALA A 9 -3.30 26.31 25.95
CA ALA A 9 -3.22 25.59 24.69
C ALA A 9 -4.01 24.28 24.70
N ILE A 10 -3.88 23.49 25.78
CA ILE A 10 -4.62 22.24 25.96
C ILE A 10 -6.12 22.53 25.98
N LEU A 11 -6.56 23.56 26.72
CA LEU A 11 -7.97 23.93 26.80
C LEU A 11 -8.57 24.31 25.43
N VAL A 12 -7.83 25.09 24.62
CA VAL A 12 -8.27 25.46 23.26
C VAL A 12 -8.37 24.23 22.36
N PHE A 13 -7.38 23.32 22.42
CA PHE A 13 -7.45 22.07 21.64
C PHE A 13 -8.64 21.20 22.05
N THR A 14 -8.91 21.06 23.36
CA THR A 14 -10.03 20.24 23.83
C THR A 14 -11.38 20.85 23.45
N LEU A 15 -11.53 22.18 23.55
CA LEU A 15 -12.76 22.87 23.16
C LEU A 15 -13.01 22.77 21.65
N THR A 16 -11.99 23.05 20.84
CA THR A 16 -12.12 22.95 19.37
C THR A 16 -12.35 21.51 18.90
N LEU A 17 -11.78 20.51 19.58
CA LEU A 17 -12.05 19.11 19.31
C LEU A 17 -13.51 18.74 19.66
N ALA A 18 -14.00 19.21 20.82
CA ALA A 18 -15.38 18.99 21.21
C ALA A 18 -16.35 19.58 20.17
N VAL A 19 -16.10 20.80 19.69
CA VAL A 19 -16.88 21.42 18.60
C VAL A 19 -16.78 20.61 17.30
N ALA A 20 -15.58 20.17 16.92
CA ALA A 20 -15.36 19.38 15.72
C ALA A 20 -16.11 18.02 15.76
N ILE A 21 -16.35 17.46 16.93
CA ILE A 21 -17.14 16.24 17.10
C ILE A 21 -18.63 16.54 17.19
N LEU A 22 -19.01 17.56 17.96
CA LEU A 22 -20.40 17.86 18.28
C LEU A 22 -21.20 18.27 17.03
N ILE A 23 -20.65 19.14 16.17
CA ILE A 23 -21.37 19.65 14.99
C ILE A 23 -21.82 18.50 14.06
N PRO A 24 -20.94 17.58 13.60
CA PRO A 24 -21.38 16.45 12.77
C PRO A 24 -22.33 15.48 13.46
N VAL A 25 -22.19 15.27 14.78
CA VAL A 25 -23.08 14.40 15.55
C VAL A 25 -24.48 14.99 15.64
N LEU A 26 -24.60 16.31 15.79
CA LEU A 26 -25.89 16.99 15.82
C LEU A 26 -26.68 16.84 14.51
N LEU A 27 -26.01 16.65 13.37
CA LEU A 27 -26.67 16.38 12.10
C LEU A 27 -27.52 15.09 12.12
N ARG A 28 -27.32 14.18 13.08
CA ARG A 28 -28.15 12.97 13.26
C ARG A 28 -29.58 13.25 13.69
N PHE A 29 -29.82 14.41 14.31
CA PHE A 29 -31.12 14.79 14.84
C PHE A 29 -31.94 15.62 13.86
N ILE A 30 -31.44 15.86 12.64
CA ILE A 30 -32.21 16.53 11.60
C ILE A 30 -33.37 15.61 11.20
N PRO A 31 -34.64 16.04 11.35
CA PRO A 31 -35.79 15.23 10.99
C PRO A 31 -35.82 15.02 9.47
N TYR A 32 -36.27 13.83 9.07
CA TYR A 32 -36.51 13.47 7.67
C TYR A 32 -37.82 12.70 7.59
N GLU A 33 -38.53 12.86 6.47
CA GLU A 33 -39.71 12.06 6.16
C GLU A 33 -39.27 10.75 5.53
N THR A 34 -39.85 9.65 6.01
CA THR A 34 -39.65 8.32 5.44
C THR A 34 -40.44 8.18 4.15
N ARG A 35 -39.79 7.70 3.09
CA ARG A 35 -40.40 7.49 1.77
C ARG A 35 -40.10 6.09 1.26
N THR A 36 -40.99 5.60 0.39
CA THR A 36 -40.76 4.35 -0.35
C THR A 36 -40.13 4.68 -1.71
N HIS A 37 -39.01 4.03 -2.02
CA HIS A 37 -38.29 4.19 -3.28
C HIS A 37 -38.35 2.90 -4.10
N HIS A 38 -38.97 2.97 -5.28
CA HIS A 38 -38.93 1.87 -6.24
C HIS A 38 -37.76 2.05 -7.20
N ILE A 39 -36.80 1.12 -7.18
CA ILE A 39 -35.54 1.24 -7.93
C ILE A 39 -35.41 0.07 -8.89
N SER A 40 -35.33 0.37 -10.20
CA SER A 40 -34.92 -0.61 -11.20
C SER A 40 -33.40 -0.79 -11.14
N LEU A 41 -32.95 -1.97 -10.70
CA LEU A 41 -31.53 -2.29 -10.54
C LEU A 41 -31.06 -3.20 -11.67
N LYS A 42 -30.34 -2.63 -12.63
CA LYS A 42 -29.75 -3.38 -13.74
C LYS A 42 -28.33 -3.82 -13.37
N ALA A 43 -28.08 -5.13 -13.40
CA ALA A 43 -26.74 -5.70 -13.25
C ALA A 43 -26.16 -6.00 -14.63
N LYS A 44 -24.91 -5.59 -14.85
CA LYS A 44 -24.09 -6.03 -15.98
C LYS A 44 -22.69 -6.36 -15.47
N LYS A 45 -21.88 -7.06 -16.26
CA LYS A 45 -20.48 -7.31 -15.93
C LYS A 45 -19.81 -6.03 -15.41
N TYR A 46 -19.28 -6.14 -14.19
CA TYR A 46 -18.42 -5.15 -13.54
C TYR A 46 -19.13 -3.88 -13.04
N GLY A 47 -20.47 -3.83 -13.05
CA GLY A 47 -21.18 -2.72 -12.42
C GLY A 47 -22.70 -2.88 -12.32
N TYR A 48 -23.28 -2.03 -11.48
CA TYR A 48 -24.73 -1.92 -11.30
C TYR A 48 -25.22 -0.57 -11.80
N SER A 49 -26.49 -0.50 -12.21
CA SER A 49 -27.18 0.74 -12.57
C SER A 49 -28.56 0.78 -11.89
N PRO A 50 -28.83 1.74 -10.99
CA PRO A 50 -27.92 2.79 -10.55
C PRO A 50 -26.72 2.23 -9.77
N SER A 51 -25.56 2.83 -9.96
CA SER A 51 -24.32 2.44 -9.26
C SER A 51 -24.21 3.03 -7.86
N ARG A 52 -24.99 4.09 -7.59
CA ARG A 52 -25.11 4.76 -6.31
C ARG A 52 -26.59 5.06 -6.03
N ILE A 53 -27.07 4.59 -4.88
CA ILE A 53 -28.42 4.82 -4.35
C ILE A 53 -28.27 5.72 -3.13
N VAL A 54 -29.05 6.80 -3.05
CA VAL A 54 -29.02 7.75 -1.93
C VAL A 54 -30.42 7.90 -1.36
N VAL A 55 -30.58 7.55 -0.09
CA VAL A 55 -31.86 7.57 0.65
C VAL A 55 -31.66 8.19 2.02
N ASN A 56 -32.75 8.43 2.75
CA ASN A 56 -32.71 8.77 4.16
C ASN A 56 -32.83 7.51 5.01
N ARG A 57 -32.35 7.58 6.25
CA ARG A 57 -32.57 6.51 7.23
C ARG A 57 -34.08 6.29 7.39
N GLY A 58 -34.52 5.04 7.54
CA GLY A 58 -35.94 4.70 7.66
C GLY A 58 -36.73 4.72 6.35
N ASP A 59 -36.14 5.12 5.22
CA ASP A 59 -36.77 4.93 3.91
C ASP A 59 -36.91 3.44 3.58
N THR A 60 -38.02 3.07 2.93
CA THR A 60 -38.24 1.73 2.39
C THR A 60 -37.71 1.67 0.96
N ILE A 61 -36.92 0.64 0.64
CA ILE A 61 -36.35 0.44 -0.69
C ILE A 61 -36.95 -0.82 -1.29
N VAL A 62 -37.57 -0.68 -2.46
CA VAL A 62 -38.10 -1.78 -3.27
C VAL A 62 -37.26 -1.91 -4.54
N LEU A 63 -36.43 -2.94 -4.59
CA LEU A 63 -35.57 -3.24 -5.73
C LEU A 63 -36.29 -4.10 -6.75
N LYS A 64 -36.17 -3.72 -8.04
CA LYS A 64 -36.56 -4.50 -9.22
C LYS A 64 -35.31 -4.92 -9.99
N PRO A 65 -34.62 -5.99 -9.57
CA PRO A 65 -33.37 -6.37 -10.19
C PRO A 65 -33.56 -7.11 -11.51
N THR A 66 -32.65 -6.88 -12.45
CA THR A 66 -32.58 -7.60 -13.72
C THR A 66 -31.13 -7.67 -14.20
N SER A 67 -30.73 -8.81 -14.74
CA SER A 67 -29.42 -8.95 -15.38
C SER A 67 -29.51 -8.68 -16.88
N LEU A 68 -28.51 -7.97 -17.40
CA LEU A 68 -28.37 -7.66 -18.83
C LEU A 68 -27.48 -8.66 -19.59
N ASP A 69 -26.75 -9.54 -18.90
CA ASP A 69 -25.74 -10.40 -19.54
C ASP A 69 -25.58 -11.80 -18.90
N VAL A 70 -25.10 -11.91 -17.66
CA VAL A 70 -24.83 -13.18 -16.98
C VAL A 70 -25.49 -13.24 -15.62
N THR A 71 -25.46 -14.38 -14.94
CA THR A 71 -25.95 -14.43 -13.56
C THR A 71 -25.06 -13.58 -12.66
N HIS A 72 -25.67 -12.72 -11.85
CA HIS A 72 -24.98 -11.90 -10.85
C HIS A 72 -25.52 -12.21 -9.46
N GLY A 73 -24.74 -11.85 -8.45
CA GLY A 73 -25.19 -11.80 -7.06
C GLY A 73 -25.41 -10.35 -6.64
N PHE A 74 -26.12 -10.19 -5.55
CA PHE A 74 -26.22 -8.95 -4.80
C PHE A 74 -26.14 -9.29 -3.32
N LEU A 75 -25.15 -8.75 -2.65
CA LEU A 75 -24.99 -8.80 -1.20
C LEU A 75 -24.83 -7.37 -0.72
N LEU A 76 -25.72 -6.90 0.16
CA LEU A 76 -25.61 -5.57 0.76
C LEU A 76 -24.89 -5.64 2.11
N ASP A 77 -23.70 -5.06 2.18
CA ASP A 77 -22.91 -5.03 3.42
C ASP A 77 -23.72 -4.41 4.57
N GLY A 78 -23.81 -5.11 5.71
CA GLY A 78 -24.51 -4.64 6.91
C GLY A 78 -26.03 -4.82 6.92
N TYR A 79 -26.64 -5.37 5.86
CA TYR A 79 -28.05 -5.71 5.79
C TYR A 79 -28.24 -7.20 5.47
N PRO A 80 -29.31 -7.86 5.96
CA PRO A 80 -29.61 -9.25 5.62
C PRO A 80 -30.26 -9.34 4.22
N VAL A 81 -29.66 -8.71 3.22
CA VAL A 81 -30.18 -8.67 1.84
C VAL A 81 -29.15 -9.32 0.92
N GLU A 82 -29.46 -10.54 0.51
CA GLU A 82 -28.65 -11.36 -0.38
C GLU A 82 -29.54 -12.03 -1.43
N PHE A 83 -29.29 -11.79 -2.71
CA PHE A 83 -30.08 -12.39 -3.80
C PHE A 83 -29.26 -12.65 -5.07
N ILE A 84 -29.70 -13.62 -5.86
CA ILE A 84 -29.15 -13.93 -7.19
C ILE A 84 -30.03 -13.24 -8.25
N ILE A 85 -29.39 -12.59 -9.20
CA ILE A 85 -29.99 -11.87 -10.32
C ILE A 85 -29.71 -12.65 -11.59
N LYS A 86 -30.74 -13.25 -12.20
CA LYS A 86 -30.62 -13.88 -13.52
C LYS A 86 -31.25 -12.99 -14.61
N GLN A 87 -31.08 -13.41 -15.86
CA GLN A 87 -31.74 -12.75 -16.99
C GLN A 87 -33.26 -12.93 -16.91
N GLN A 88 -34.00 -12.12 -17.69
CA GLN A 88 -35.48 -12.15 -17.75
C GLN A 88 -36.18 -11.86 -16.42
N GLY A 89 -35.52 -11.18 -15.48
CA GLY A 89 -36.11 -10.82 -14.18
C GLY A 89 -36.31 -11.99 -13.22
N LEU A 90 -35.69 -13.14 -13.48
CA LEU A 90 -35.68 -14.27 -12.56
C LEU A 90 -34.71 -14.00 -11.41
N ASN A 91 -35.24 -13.70 -10.22
CA ASN A 91 -34.44 -13.41 -9.04
C ASN A 91 -34.70 -14.43 -7.94
N PHE A 92 -33.65 -14.77 -7.18
CA PHE A 92 -33.72 -15.71 -6.06
C PHE A 92 -33.24 -15.00 -4.80
N LEU A 93 -34.14 -14.74 -3.86
CA LEU A 93 -33.83 -14.13 -2.57
C LEU A 93 -33.45 -15.21 -1.56
N LYS A 94 -32.31 -15.03 -0.91
CA LYS A 94 -31.88 -15.91 0.18
C LYS A 94 -32.67 -15.60 1.44
N TYR A 95 -33.12 -16.63 2.13
CA TYR A 95 -33.70 -16.52 3.45
C TYR A 95 -33.21 -17.65 4.35
N ASP A 96 -33.15 -17.35 5.65
CA ASP A 96 -32.79 -18.32 6.66
C ASP A 96 -34.03 -18.66 7.49
N TRP A 97 -34.21 -19.94 7.78
CA TRP A 97 -35.30 -20.47 8.61
C TRP A 97 -34.75 -21.49 9.61
N LYS A 98 -35.51 -21.81 10.65
CA LYS A 98 -35.12 -22.85 11.62
C LYS A 98 -35.96 -24.09 11.37
N ASP A 99 -35.33 -25.24 11.25
CA ASP A 99 -36.04 -26.51 11.20
C ASP A 99 -36.63 -26.89 12.56
N ASP A 100 -37.38 -27.99 12.58
CA ASP A 100 -38.07 -28.50 13.76
C ASP A 100 -37.08 -28.85 14.89
N ASP A 101 -35.82 -29.16 14.55
CA ASP A 101 -34.73 -29.42 15.48
C ASP A 101 -34.01 -28.14 15.95
N GLY A 102 -34.46 -26.97 15.48
CA GLY A 102 -33.90 -25.66 15.81
C GLY A 102 -32.61 -25.32 15.06
N ASN A 103 -32.18 -26.15 14.10
CA ASN A 103 -31.02 -25.86 13.26
C ASN A 103 -31.37 -24.81 12.21
N LEU A 104 -30.45 -23.89 11.97
CA LEU A 104 -30.62 -22.86 10.96
C LEU A 104 -30.38 -23.47 9.57
N GLN A 105 -31.41 -23.45 8.74
CA GLN A 105 -31.38 -23.83 7.33
C GLN A 105 -31.42 -22.56 6.46
N THR A 106 -30.87 -22.66 5.26
CA THR A 106 -30.82 -21.56 4.29
C THR A 106 -31.39 -22.04 2.96
N ASP A 107 -32.35 -21.30 2.40
CA ASP A 107 -32.95 -21.63 1.10
C ASP A 107 -33.15 -20.37 0.23
N TRP A 108 -33.68 -20.55 -0.99
CA TRP A 108 -33.80 -19.52 -2.02
C TRP A 108 -35.21 -19.44 -2.60
N ASP A 109 -35.86 -18.29 -2.42
CA ASP A 109 -37.21 -18.04 -2.95
C ASP A 109 -37.19 -17.24 -4.25
N LYS A 110 -38.02 -17.63 -5.21
CA LYS A 110 -38.19 -16.89 -6.45
C LYS A 110 -39.03 -15.64 -6.21
N VAL A 111 -38.46 -14.46 -6.45
CA VAL A 111 -39.11 -13.16 -6.23
C VAL A 111 -38.98 -12.23 -7.43
N ASN A 112 -39.95 -11.32 -7.59
CA ASN A 112 -39.90 -10.27 -8.61
C ASN A 112 -39.34 -8.95 -8.06
N GLU A 113 -39.61 -8.67 -6.79
CA GLU A 113 -39.21 -7.45 -6.08
C GLU A 113 -38.59 -7.83 -4.73
N ILE A 114 -37.63 -7.03 -4.26
CA ILE A 114 -37.00 -7.20 -2.95
C ILE A 114 -37.20 -5.92 -2.16
N GLU A 115 -37.81 -6.01 -0.99
CA GLU A 115 -38.11 -4.89 -0.11
C GLU A 115 -37.26 -4.94 1.16
N PHE A 116 -36.70 -3.80 1.56
CA PHE A 116 -36.05 -3.65 2.87
C PHE A 116 -36.06 -2.19 3.34
N VAL A 117 -35.91 -1.99 4.65
CA VAL A 117 -35.85 -0.64 5.26
C VAL A 117 -34.39 -0.24 5.47
N ALA A 118 -34.02 0.97 5.06
CA ALA A 118 -32.69 1.54 5.27
C ALA A 118 -32.53 2.07 6.72
N ASP A 119 -32.49 1.18 7.71
CA ASP A 119 -32.52 1.50 9.14
C ASP A 119 -31.20 2.06 9.72
N LYS A 120 -30.08 1.87 9.01
CA LYS A 120 -28.74 2.28 9.45
C LYS A 120 -28.20 3.43 8.60
N SER A 121 -27.73 4.50 9.23
CA SER A 121 -27.07 5.62 8.56
C SER A 121 -25.63 5.32 8.19
N GLY A 122 -25.17 5.87 7.06
CA GLY A 122 -23.79 5.76 6.60
C GLY A 122 -23.68 5.34 5.14
N LYS A 123 -22.48 4.92 4.75
CA LYS A 123 -22.23 4.32 3.44
C LYS A 123 -22.14 2.81 3.59
N PHE A 124 -22.90 2.11 2.78
CA PHE A 124 -22.88 0.66 2.62
C PHE A 124 -22.50 0.33 1.18
N THR A 125 -21.81 -0.79 0.99
CA THR A 125 -21.44 -1.26 -0.33
C THR A 125 -22.26 -2.51 -0.64
N PHE A 126 -22.87 -2.55 -1.81
CA PHE A 126 -23.43 -3.79 -2.32
C PHE A 126 -22.52 -4.39 -3.38
N ARG A 127 -22.42 -5.72 -3.41
CA ARG A 127 -21.39 -6.46 -4.15
C ARG A 127 -21.98 -7.65 -4.86
N CYS A 128 -21.29 -8.07 -5.92
CA CYS A 128 -21.57 -9.35 -6.56
C CYS A 128 -20.85 -10.44 -5.77
N PHE A 129 -21.58 -11.45 -5.28
CA PHE A 129 -20.99 -12.66 -4.69
C PHE A 129 -20.96 -13.85 -5.66
N GLN A 130 -21.64 -13.74 -6.81
CA GLN A 130 -21.60 -14.73 -7.88
C GLN A 130 -20.50 -14.42 -8.88
N THR A 131 -19.67 -15.42 -9.22
CA THR A 131 -18.55 -15.23 -10.14
C THR A 131 -19.05 -14.90 -11.55
N CYS A 132 -19.07 -13.61 -11.89
CA CYS A 132 -19.64 -13.08 -13.14
C CYS A 132 -18.61 -12.72 -14.22
N GLY A 133 -17.31 -12.88 -13.92
CA GLY A 133 -16.21 -12.59 -14.85
C GLY A 133 -14.90 -12.27 -14.13
N ASN A 134 -13.87 -11.86 -14.88
CA ASN A 134 -12.51 -11.64 -14.36
C ASN A 134 -12.45 -10.54 -13.29
N LEU A 135 -13.27 -9.49 -13.45
CA LEU A 135 -13.34 -8.34 -12.55
C LEU A 135 -14.44 -8.49 -11.47
N HIS A 136 -14.98 -9.69 -11.28
CA HIS A 136 -16.02 -9.98 -10.30
C HIS A 136 -15.75 -9.42 -8.88
N PRO A 137 -14.55 -9.58 -8.28
CA PRO A 137 -14.27 -9.07 -6.92
C PRO A 137 -14.39 -7.55 -6.78
N PHE A 138 -14.41 -6.83 -7.89
CA PHE A 138 -14.50 -5.37 -7.96
C PHE A 138 -15.88 -4.90 -8.44
N MET A 139 -16.84 -5.79 -8.64
CA MET A 139 -18.21 -5.42 -9.00
C MET A 139 -18.96 -4.93 -7.75
N THR A 140 -18.99 -3.61 -7.58
CA THR A 140 -19.52 -2.93 -6.40
C THR A 140 -20.46 -1.79 -6.79
N GLY A 141 -21.40 -1.49 -5.92
CA GLY A 141 -22.17 -0.24 -5.90
C GLY A 141 -22.34 0.29 -4.49
N GLU A 142 -22.95 1.46 -4.34
CA GLU A 142 -23.00 2.19 -3.07
C GLU A 142 -24.44 2.52 -2.66
N LEU A 143 -24.79 2.23 -1.42
CA LEU A 143 -25.98 2.73 -0.75
C LEU A 143 -25.54 3.79 0.27
N ILE A 144 -26.00 5.03 0.10
CA ILE A 144 -25.73 6.14 1.02
C ILE A 144 -27.03 6.46 1.77
N VAL A 145 -27.06 6.13 3.05
CA VAL A 145 -28.19 6.39 3.94
C VAL A 145 -27.89 7.63 4.77
N ARG A 146 -28.63 8.71 4.52
CA ARG A 146 -28.47 9.99 5.21
C ARG A 146 -29.11 9.95 6.61
N PRO A 147 -28.58 10.73 7.58
CA PRO A 147 -27.35 11.53 7.50
C PRO A 147 -26.08 10.68 7.62
N ASN A 148 -25.09 10.90 6.75
CA ASN A 148 -23.83 10.16 6.78
C ASN A 148 -22.84 10.76 7.80
N THR A 149 -23.12 10.56 9.09
CA THR A 149 -22.34 11.17 10.17
C THR A 149 -20.88 10.77 10.15
N ALA A 150 -20.55 9.52 9.79
CA ALA A 150 -19.16 9.06 9.77
C ALA A 150 -18.31 9.89 8.78
N TYR A 151 -18.85 10.16 7.59
CA TYR A 151 -18.20 11.02 6.60
C TYR A 151 -18.04 12.46 7.12
N HIS A 152 -19.11 13.09 7.62
CA HIS A 152 -19.05 14.47 8.11
C HIS A 152 -18.12 14.62 9.33
N LEU A 153 -18.12 13.64 10.23
CA LEU A 153 -17.20 13.59 11.37
C LEU A 153 -15.75 13.50 10.89
N PHE A 154 -15.46 12.66 9.90
CA PHE A 154 -14.13 12.57 9.32
C PHE A 154 -13.68 13.91 8.72
N ILE A 155 -14.51 14.58 7.92
CA ILE A 155 -14.17 15.89 7.31
C ILE A 155 -13.85 16.90 8.42
N SER A 156 -14.71 16.98 9.43
CA SER A 156 -14.52 17.88 10.56
C SER A 156 -13.21 17.59 11.30
N LEU A 157 -12.93 16.32 11.62
CA LEU A 157 -11.72 15.89 12.31
C LEU A 157 -10.45 16.11 11.46
N SER A 158 -10.51 15.95 10.13
CA SER A 158 -9.36 16.15 9.25
C SER A 158 -8.97 17.63 9.16
N VAL A 159 -9.96 18.51 9.09
CA VAL A 159 -9.79 19.97 9.16
C VAL A 159 -9.25 20.38 10.53
N TRP A 160 -9.89 19.91 11.60
CA TRP A 160 -9.46 20.19 12.97
C TRP A 160 -8.02 19.74 13.22
N LEU A 161 -7.66 18.52 12.83
CA LEU A 161 -6.30 17.97 12.99
C LEU A 161 -5.27 18.82 12.24
N THR A 162 -5.58 19.21 11.00
CA THR A 162 -4.67 20.02 10.17
C THR A 162 -4.45 21.41 10.77
N LEU A 163 -5.52 22.11 11.15
CA LEU A 163 -5.44 23.42 11.80
C LEU A 163 -4.74 23.34 13.16
N SER A 164 -5.02 22.28 13.92
CA SER A 164 -4.39 22.03 15.22
C SER A 164 -2.89 21.83 15.10
N LEU A 165 -2.44 21.05 14.10
CA LEU A 165 -1.02 20.85 13.83
C LEU A 165 -0.34 22.14 13.36
N LEU A 166 -0.96 22.92 12.47
CA LEU A 166 -0.42 24.21 12.03
C LEU A 166 -0.27 25.20 13.18
N TRP A 167 -1.26 25.26 14.08
CA TRP A 167 -1.17 26.07 15.29
C TRP A 167 -0.06 25.56 16.23
N LEU A 168 0.02 24.24 16.44
CA LEU A 168 1.08 23.61 17.23
C LEU A 168 2.47 23.93 16.67
N PHE A 169 2.65 23.90 15.35
CA PHE A 169 3.91 24.25 14.68
C PHE A 169 4.33 25.71 14.87
N ARG A 170 3.37 26.61 15.10
CA ARG A 170 3.62 28.02 15.37
C ARG A 170 4.02 28.27 16.82
N VAL A 171 3.45 27.53 17.77
CA VAL A 171 3.63 27.76 19.22
C VAL A 171 4.70 26.85 19.85
N SER A 172 4.91 25.64 19.31
CA SER A 172 5.90 24.69 19.81
C SER A 172 7.21 24.79 19.03
N SER A 173 8.29 25.18 19.72
CA SER A 173 9.66 25.15 19.22
C SER A 173 10.39 23.83 19.51
N GLY A 174 9.79 22.92 20.29
CA GLY A 174 10.41 21.67 20.71
C GLY A 174 10.24 20.53 19.70
N PRO A 175 11.16 19.54 19.65
CA PRO A 175 10.95 18.36 18.82
C PRO A 175 9.81 17.54 19.42
N LEU A 176 8.69 17.40 18.70
CA LEU A 176 7.53 16.57 19.06
C LEU A 176 7.86 15.09 19.37
N PHE A 177 9.10 14.66 19.10
CA PHE A 177 9.62 13.32 19.33
C PHE A 177 11.01 13.33 19.99
N ALA A 178 11.34 14.38 20.74
CA ALA A 178 12.55 14.41 21.55
C ALA A 178 12.44 13.34 22.63
N GLY A 179 13.26 12.28 22.55
CA GLY A 179 13.37 11.28 23.62
C GLY A 179 13.37 9.82 23.16
N PHE A 180 13.04 9.50 21.91
CA PHE A 180 13.14 8.11 21.48
C PHE A 180 14.60 7.70 21.28
N LYS A 181 15.15 6.96 22.25
CA LYS A 181 16.48 6.36 22.15
C LYS A 181 16.41 5.17 21.20
N LYS A 182 17.31 5.13 20.20
CA LYS A 182 17.43 3.97 19.32
C LYS A 182 17.78 2.73 20.15
N ILE A 183 17.08 1.64 19.90
CA ILE A 183 17.30 0.36 20.59
C ILE A 183 17.96 -0.60 19.59
N ASN A 184 19.16 -1.08 19.90
CA ASN A 184 19.78 -2.15 19.11
C ASN A 184 19.15 -3.50 19.47
N LEU A 185 18.41 -4.09 18.54
CA LEU A 185 17.74 -5.37 18.71
C LEU A 185 18.74 -6.52 18.88
N LEU A 186 19.91 -6.44 18.23
CA LEU A 186 20.92 -7.50 18.32
C LEU A 186 21.57 -7.61 19.70
N ASP A 187 21.62 -6.50 20.44
CA ASP A 187 22.16 -6.49 21.81
C ASP A 187 21.08 -6.93 22.82
N ARG A 188 19.81 -6.59 22.56
CA ARG A 188 18.67 -6.97 23.42
C ARG A 188 18.24 -8.43 23.24
N LEU A 189 18.42 -8.98 22.03
CA LEU A 189 18.03 -10.35 21.67
C LEU A 189 19.25 -11.12 21.14
N PRO A 190 20.09 -11.69 22.03
CA PRO A 190 21.31 -12.40 21.61
C PRO A 190 21.06 -13.59 20.68
N TRP A 191 19.92 -14.27 20.83
CA TRP A 191 19.51 -15.36 19.95
C TRP A 191 19.32 -14.89 18.50
N LEU A 192 18.75 -13.70 18.31
CA LEU A 192 18.56 -13.10 16.99
C LEU A 192 19.91 -12.77 16.34
N LYS A 193 20.87 -12.27 17.12
CA LYS A 193 22.25 -12.02 16.66
C LYS A 193 22.92 -13.31 16.20
N ARG A 194 22.75 -14.42 16.93
CA ARG A 194 23.26 -15.74 16.52
C ARG A 194 22.65 -16.18 15.19
N ILE A 195 21.33 -16.11 15.04
CA ILE A 195 20.62 -16.50 13.82
C ILE A 195 21.06 -15.66 12.61
N VAL A 196 21.09 -14.33 12.74
CA VAL A 196 21.46 -13.44 11.63
C VAL A 196 22.91 -13.62 11.19
N LYS A 197 23.79 -14.03 12.12
CA LYS A 197 25.19 -14.36 11.81
C LYS A 197 25.38 -15.72 11.15
N LEU A 198 24.37 -16.60 11.15
CA LEU A 198 24.47 -17.88 10.45
C LEU A 198 24.74 -17.64 8.96
N ARG A 199 25.67 -18.42 8.40
CA ARG A 199 25.98 -18.36 6.96
C ARG A 199 24.76 -18.70 6.12
N SER A 200 24.05 -19.76 6.52
CA SER A 200 22.83 -20.24 5.86
C SER A 200 21.63 -19.31 6.06
N PHE A 201 21.68 -18.28 6.91
CA PHE A 201 20.53 -17.44 7.24
C PHE A 201 19.81 -16.90 6.00
N GLN A 202 20.54 -16.30 5.06
CA GLN A 202 19.94 -15.71 3.85
C GLN A 202 19.29 -16.78 2.96
N PHE A 203 19.92 -17.95 2.82
CA PHE A 203 19.34 -19.07 2.08
C PHE A 203 18.07 -19.59 2.76
N LEU A 204 18.10 -19.79 4.08
CA LEU A 204 16.98 -20.33 4.87
C LEU A 204 15.75 -19.42 4.87
N VAL A 205 15.92 -18.09 4.84
CA VAL A 205 14.78 -17.16 4.78
C VAL A 205 14.22 -16.95 3.37
N ILE A 206 15.03 -17.18 2.34
CA ILE A 206 14.61 -17.09 0.93
C ILE A 206 13.96 -18.39 0.47
N LEU A 207 14.46 -19.55 0.89
CA LEU A 207 14.06 -20.87 0.38
C LEU A 207 12.53 -21.14 0.49
N PRO A 208 11.85 -20.89 1.64
CA PRO A 208 10.40 -21.11 1.71
C PRO A 208 9.64 -20.23 0.72
N ASN A 209 10.01 -18.94 0.63
CA ASN A 209 9.40 -18.02 -0.33
C ASN A 209 9.70 -18.41 -1.78
N PHE A 210 10.88 -18.99 -2.03
CA PHE A 210 11.26 -19.50 -3.33
C PHE A 210 10.37 -20.67 -3.76
N VAL A 211 10.19 -21.68 -2.90
CA VAL A 211 9.30 -22.81 -3.18
C VAL A 211 7.87 -22.34 -3.43
N VAL A 212 7.32 -21.52 -2.53
CA VAL A 212 5.96 -20.97 -2.66
C VAL A 212 5.81 -20.14 -3.95
N PHE A 213 6.82 -19.35 -4.31
CA PHE A 213 6.78 -18.54 -5.53
C PHE A 213 6.74 -19.38 -6.81
N TYR A 214 7.45 -20.51 -6.85
CA TYR A 214 7.36 -21.44 -7.99
C TYR A 214 5.99 -22.11 -8.04
N LEU A 215 5.40 -22.48 -6.90
CA LEU A 215 4.02 -22.97 -6.84
C LEU A 215 3.02 -21.94 -7.38
N PHE A 216 3.23 -20.64 -7.13
CA PHE A 216 2.40 -19.59 -7.73
C PHE A 216 2.53 -19.54 -9.25
N ILE A 217 3.73 -19.70 -9.82
CA ILE A 217 3.90 -19.76 -11.27
C ILE A 217 3.19 -20.98 -11.85
N LEU A 218 3.34 -22.15 -11.22
CA LEU A 218 2.69 -23.39 -11.67
C LEU A 218 1.16 -23.25 -11.61
N SER A 219 0.61 -22.78 -10.48
CA SER A 219 -0.83 -22.55 -10.32
C SER A 219 -1.36 -21.49 -11.30
N ALA A 220 -0.58 -20.46 -11.61
CA ALA A 220 -0.99 -19.42 -12.54
C ALA A 220 -0.99 -19.87 -14.02
N LEU A 221 -0.21 -20.90 -14.38
CA LEU A 221 -0.15 -21.46 -15.74
C LEU A 221 -1.12 -22.62 -15.95
N TRP A 222 -1.25 -23.51 -14.96
CA TRP A 222 -2.01 -24.77 -15.07
C TRP A 222 -3.20 -24.88 -14.11
N GLY A 223 -3.30 -24.02 -13.11
CA GLY A 223 -4.41 -24.02 -12.17
C GLY A 223 -5.66 -23.32 -12.70
N SER A 224 -6.61 -23.01 -11.81
CA SER A 224 -7.86 -22.36 -12.19
C SER A 224 -7.62 -21.04 -12.95
N PRO A 225 -8.25 -20.83 -14.12
CA PRO A 225 -8.13 -19.58 -14.87
C PRO A 225 -8.89 -18.42 -14.20
N VAL A 226 -9.73 -18.71 -13.19
CA VAL A 226 -10.54 -17.73 -12.50
C VAL A 226 -9.76 -17.14 -11.33
N GLY A 227 -9.55 -15.83 -11.34
CA GLY A 227 -8.69 -15.15 -10.35
C GLY A 227 -9.08 -15.36 -8.89
N ASN A 228 -10.37 -15.43 -8.55
CA ASN A 228 -10.81 -15.66 -7.16
C ASN A 228 -10.63 -17.10 -6.66
N ARG A 229 -10.33 -18.05 -7.56
CA ARG A 229 -10.02 -19.45 -7.26
C ARG A 229 -8.55 -19.81 -7.47
N ASN A 230 -7.72 -18.85 -7.86
CA ASN A 230 -6.30 -19.08 -8.12
C ASN A 230 -5.45 -18.55 -6.98
N ILE A 231 -4.65 -19.42 -6.35
CA ILE A 231 -3.80 -19.04 -5.21
C ILE A 231 -2.83 -17.93 -5.57
N ALA A 232 -2.27 -17.91 -6.78
CA ALA A 232 -1.30 -16.89 -7.18
C ALA A 232 -1.93 -15.51 -7.15
N ILE A 233 -3.18 -15.38 -7.58
CA ILE A 233 -3.88 -14.09 -7.59
C ILE A 233 -4.23 -13.65 -6.17
N ILE A 234 -4.89 -14.53 -5.40
CA ILE A 234 -5.34 -14.22 -4.05
C ILE A 234 -4.13 -13.96 -3.12
N PHE A 235 -3.13 -14.82 -3.11
CA PHE A 235 -1.98 -14.66 -2.23
C PHE A 235 -1.06 -13.51 -2.64
N VAL A 236 -0.74 -13.34 -3.92
CA VAL A 236 0.15 -12.24 -4.32
C VAL A 236 -0.57 -10.90 -4.19
N TRP A 237 -1.72 -10.74 -4.85
CA TRP A 237 -2.29 -9.41 -5.03
C TRP A 237 -3.21 -8.97 -3.89
N ILE A 238 -3.68 -9.88 -3.04
CA ILE A 238 -4.49 -9.56 -1.86
C ILE A 238 -3.66 -9.75 -0.58
N ALA A 239 -3.30 -10.99 -0.23
CA ALA A 239 -2.70 -11.30 1.07
C ALA A 239 -1.29 -10.69 1.23
N TRP A 240 -0.38 -10.98 0.29
CA TRP A 240 0.99 -10.49 0.30
C TRP A 240 1.04 -8.98 0.13
N TRP A 241 0.23 -8.41 -0.76
CA TRP A 241 0.18 -6.96 -0.96
C TRP A 241 -0.24 -6.23 0.32
N PHE A 242 -1.31 -6.69 0.98
CA PHE A 242 -1.75 -6.15 2.27
C PHE A 242 -0.65 -6.29 3.32
N MET A 243 -0.08 -7.49 3.50
CA MET A 243 1.01 -7.75 4.44
C MET A 243 2.22 -6.84 4.19
N LEU A 244 2.58 -6.63 2.91
CA LEU A 244 3.69 -5.78 2.50
C LEU A 244 3.45 -4.34 2.92
N LYS A 245 2.27 -3.78 2.63
CA LYS A 245 1.94 -2.37 2.87
C LYS A 245 1.61 -2.06 4.32
N ALA A 246 0.85 -2.91 4.99
CA ALA A 246 0.38 -2.69 6.35
C ALA A 246 1.42 -3.01 7.41
N ILE A 247 2.26 -4.02 7.18
CA ILE A 247 3.14 -4.57 8.23
C ILE A 247 4.61 -4.50 7.82
N ILE A 248 5.01 -5.12 6.71
CA ILE A 248 6.43 -5.28 6.36
C ILE A 248 7.09 -3.92 6.11
N VAL A 249 6.46 -3.01 5.38
CA VAL A 249 7.06 -1.70 5.06
C VAL A 249 7.13 -0.76 6.26
N PRO A 250 6.03 -0.51 7.01
CA PRO A 250 6.06 0.39 8.17
C PRO A 250 6.98 -0.12 9.28
N LEU A 251 6.99 -1.43 9.53
CA LEU A 251 7.78 -2.02 10.62
C LEU A 251 9.20 -2.38 10.17
N GLY A 252 9.32 -3.15 9.09
CA GLY A 252 10.56 -3.79 8.62
C GLY A 252 11.25 -3.10 7.44
N GLY A 253 10.71 -2.00 6.90
CA GLY A 253 11.29 -1.25 5.78
C GLY A 253 11.42 -2.09 4.51
N ARG A 254 12.65 -2.44 4.12
CA ARG A 254 12.93 -3.26 2.92
C ARG A 254 13.13 -4.74 3.26
N PHE A 255 12.54 -5.22 4.35
CA PHE A 255 12.66 -6.63 4.75
C PHE A 255 12.22 -7.60 3.65
N TRP A 256 11.20 -7.24 2.86
CA TRP A 256 10.83 -8.03 1.68
C TRP A 256 12.00 -8.23 0.70
N CYS A 257 12.85 -7.22 0.49
CA CYS A 257 14.01 -7.32 -0.39
C CYS A 257 15.09 -8.30 0.13
N MET A 258 15.08 -8.63 1.42
CA MET A 258 15.93 -9.68 2.01
C MET A 258 15.42 -11.07 1.64
N ILE A 259 14.11 -11.29 1.74
CA ILE A 259 13.47 -12.60 1.54
C ILE A 259 12.92 -12.84 0.12
N CYS A 260 13.07 -11.85 -0.76
CA CYS A 260 12.53 -11.89 -2.12
C CYS A 260 13.14 -13.06 -2.91
N PRO A 261 12.31 -13.94 -3.51
CA PRO A 261 12.78 -15.12 -4.23
C PRO A 261 13.30 -14.79 -5.64
N LEU A 262 12.88 -13.69 -6.24
CA LEU A 262 13.21 -13.29 -7.61
C LEU A 262 14.73 -13.23 -7.90
N PRO A 263 15.57 -12.57 -7.07
CA PRO A 263 17.01 -12.54 -7.33
C PRO A 263 17.73 -13.86 -7.01
N ALA A 264 17.07 -14.83 -6.37
CA ALA A 264 17.75 -15.99 -5.80
C ALA A 264 18.40 -16.92 -6.84
N PRO A 265 17.72 -17.34 -7.94
CA PRO A 265 18.36 -18.15 -8.99
C PRO A 265 19.59 -17.47 -9.59
N ALA A 266 19.42 -16.19 -9.92
CA ALA A 266 20.47 -15.37 -10.50
C ALA A 266 21.67 -15.25 -9.55
N GLU A 267 21.41 -15.07 -8.25
CA GLU A 267 22.45 -14.94 -7.23
C GLU A 267 23.17 -16.26 -6.93
N TRP A 268 22.45 -17.37 -6.84
CA TRP A 268 23.04 -18.70 -6.63
C TRP A 268 23.91 -19.12 -7.80
N LEU A 269 23.44 -18.88 -9.04
CA LEU A 269 24.24 -19.12 -10.24
C LEU A 269 25.47 -18.20 -10.27
N SER A 270 25.27 -16.91 -9.99
CA SER A 270 26.33 -15.89 -9.98
C SER A 270 27.42 -16.17 -8.94
N ARG A 271 27.04 -16.68 -7.76
CA ARG A 271 27.96 -17.03 -6.66
C ARG A 271 28.55 -18.44 -6.79
N ARG A 272 27.94 -19.32 -7.60
CA ARG A 272 28.23 -20.77 -7.66
C ARG A 272 28.21 -21.42 -6.28
N SER A 273 27.33 -20.94 -5.41
CA SER A 273 27.27 -21.33 -4.00
C SER A 273 25.94 -20.87 -3.42
N LEU A 274 25.33 -21.74 -2.62
CA LEU A 274 24.09 -21.43 -1.90
C LEU A 274 24.39 -20.71 -0.57
N THR A 275 25.44 -21.15 0.14
CA THR A 275 25.75 -20.68 1.52
C THR A 275 27.22 -20.34 1.75
N ALA A 276 28.16 -20.98 1.04
CA ALA A 276 29.59 -20.74 1.19
C ALA A 276 30.01 -19.40 0.56
N VAL A 277 31.09 -18.82 1.11
CA VAL A 277 31.70 -17.57 0.63
C VAL A 277 33.00 -17.93 -0.07
N ARG A 278 33.15 -17.48 -1.33
CA ARG A 278 34.38 -17.67 -2.10
C ARG A 278 35.25 -16.43 -1.99
N TYR A 279 36.16 -16.43 -1.01
CA TYR A 279 37.05 -15.31 -0.75
C TYR A 279 38.24 -15.30 -1.73
N LEU A 280 38.63 -14.11 -2.18
CA LEU A 280 39.82 -13.85 -2.98
C LEU A 280 40.74 -12.90 -2.21
N GLN A 281 41.98 -13.30 -2.00
CA GLN A 281 42.99 -12.45 -1.36
C GLN A 281 43.24 -11.17 -2.18
N LYS A 282 43.47 -11.31 -3.49
CA LYS A 282 43.60 -10.15 -4.40
C LYS A 282 42.22 -9.70 -4.88
N PRO A 283 41.82 -8.43 -4.64
CA PRO A 283 40.50 -7.96 -5.01
C PRO A 283 40.34 -7.86 -6.53
N PHE A 284 39.23 -8.38 -7.05
CA PHE A 284 38.84 -8.23 -8.45
C PHE A 284 37.87 -7.06 -8.59
N LYS A 285 38.24 -6.02 -9.35
CA LYS A 285 37.45 -4.77 -9.49
C LYS A 285 37.02 -4.17 -8.15
N GLY A 286 37.88 -4.26 -7.13
CA GLY A 286 37.65 -3.73 -5.78
C GLY A 286 36.81 -4.61 -4.84
N LEU A 287 36.49 -5.84 -5.23
CA LEU A 287 35.77 -6.81 -4.39
C LEU A 287 36.63 -8.04 -4.13
N HIS A 288 36.58 -8.57 -2.91
CA HIS A 288 37.26 -9.84 -2.55
C HIS A 288 36.49 -11.09 -2.97
N HIS A 289 35.64 -10.96 -3.99
CA HIS A 289 34.83 -12.04 -4.54
C HIS A 289 34.69 -11.89 -6.06
N ARG A 290 34.52 -13.02 -6.74
CA ARG A 290 34.24 -13.04 -8.17
C ARG A 290 32.90 -13.74 -8.42
N PHE A 291 32.03 -13.05 -9.14
CA PHE A 291 30.76 -13.54 -9.65
C PHE A 291 30.92 -14.18 -11.04
N THR A 292 29.97 -15.01 -11.48
CA THR A 292 29.98 -15.49 -12.88
C THR A 292 29.55 -14.38 -13.84
N GLY A 293 29.94 -14.49 -15.11
CA GLY A 293 29.56 -13.56 -16.16
C GLY A 293 30.54 -12.40 -16.40
N LEU A 294 30.09 -11.39 -17.14
CA LEU A 294 30.92 -10.28 -17.65
C LEU A 294 31.31 -9.27 -16.57
N GLN A 295 30.54 -9.20 -15.47
CA GLN A 295 30.74 -8.28 -14.35
C GLN A 295 30.98 -6.81 -14.79
N LYS A 296 30.16 -6.32 -15.72
CA LYS A 296 30.15 -4.91 -16.11
C LYS A 296 29.53 -4.06 -14.99
N ASP A 297 29.91 -2.79 -14.95
CA ASP A 297 29.25 -1.81 -14.11
C ASP A 297 28.00 -1.25 -14.79
N TRP A 298 26.98 -0.97 -13.99
CA TRP A 298 25.80 -0.27 -14.48
C TRP A 298 26.16 1.16 -14.90
N PRO A 299 25.68 1.66 -16.05
CA PRO A 299 26.04 2.99 -16.52
C PRO A 299 25.62 4.09 -15.54
N LYS A 300 26.55 5.01 -15.21
CA LYS A 300 26.31 6.08 -14.21
C LYS A 300 25.18 7.03 -14.59
N ARG A 301 24.91 7.24 -15.88
CA ARG A 301 23.85 8.16 -16.36
C ARG A 301 22.43 7.69 -15.99
N ILE A 302 22.24 6.37 -15.85
CA ILE A 302 20.95 5.74 -15.51
C ILE A 302 20.98 5.06 -14.13
N SER A 303 21.88 5.49 -13.24
CA SER A 303 22.00 4.94 -11.88
C SER A 303 21.07 5.62 -10.86
N ASN A 304 19.89 6.05 -11.32
CA ASN A 304 18.82 6.66 -10.52
C ASN A 304 17.57 5.77 -10.59
N ILE A 305 16.47 6.15 -9.95
CA ILE A 305 15.25 5.32 -9.91
C ILE A 305 14.22 5.67 -11.00
N TRP A 306 14.55 6.53 -11.97
CA TRP A 306 13.61 6.88 -13.06
C TRP A 306 13.16 5.65 -13.84
N LEU A 307 14.08 4.74 -14.14
CA LEU A 307 13.74 3.52 -14.86
C LEU A 307 12.77 2.64 -14.05
N GLN A 308 12.96 2.55 -12.72
CA GLN A 308 12.01 1.85 -11.84
C GLN A 308 10.63 2.52 -11.86
N ASN A 309 10.58 3.86 -11.86
CA ASN A 309 9.33 4.62 -11.90
C ASN A 309 8.57 4.38 -13.22
N PHE A 310 9.25 4.45 -14.36
CA PHE A 310 8.62 4.19 -15.67
C PHE A 310 8.17 2.74 -15.81
N LEU A 311 8.99 1.77 -15.40
CA LEU A 311 8.61 0.36 -15.40
C LEU A 311 7.44 0.08 -14.46
N PHE A 312 7.37 0.77 -13.31
CA PHE A 312 6.24 0.68 -12.39
C PHE A 312 4.95 1.23 -13.00
N LEU A 313 5.00 2.40 -13.64
CA LEU A 313 3.85 2.98 -14.34
C LEU A 313 3.39 2.10 -15.51
N ALA A 314 4.33 1.57 -16.30
CA ALA A 314 4.01 0.64 -17.37
C ALA A 314 3.34 -0.64 -16.83
N MET A 315 3.88 -1.23 -15.76
CA MET A 315 3.29 -2.41 -15.11
C MET A 315 1.86 -2.13 -14.60
N ILE A 316 1.65 -0.99 -13.92
CA ILE A 316 0.33 -0.60 -13.38
C ILE A 316 -0.68 -0.19 -14.44
N SER A 317 -0.22 0.28 -15.60
CA SER A 317 -1.09 0.57 -16.76
C SER A 317 -1.89 -0.68 -17.18
N PHE A 318 -1.34 -1.87 -16.91
CA PHE A 318 -1.99 -3.16 -17.11
C PHE A 318 -2.39 -3.85 -15.79
N GLY A 319 -2.48 -3.07 -14.69
CA GLY A 319 -2.71 -3.58 -13.34
C GLY A 319 -3.96 -4.44 -13.23
N ILE A 320 -5.08 -4.02 -13.82
CA ILE A 320 -6.32 -4.80 -13.85
C ILE A 320 -6.14 -6.17 -14.51
N ILE A 321 -5.39 -6.23 -15.61
CA ILE A 321 -5.13 -7.49 -16.32
C ILE A 321 -4.23 -8.39 -15.47
N LEU A 322 -3.18 -7.83 -14.86
CA LEU A 322 -2.25 -8.57 -14.01
C LEU A 322 -2.95 -9.18 -12.79
N ILE A 323 -3.80 -8.42 -12.10
CA ILE A 323 -4.44 -8.88 -10.86
C ILE A 323 -5.65 -9.78 -11.08
N THR A 324 -6.25 -9.79 -12.25
CA THR A 324 -7.45 -10.60 -12.51
C THR A 324 -7.17 -11.88 -13.27
N ARG A 325 -6.05 -11.96 -14.00
CA ARG A 325 -5.71 -13.09 -14.86
C ARG A 325 -4.43 -13.78 -14.39
N PRO A 326 -4.52 -15.04 -13.92
CA PRO A 326 -3.36 -15.77 -13.44
C PRO A 326 -2.24 -15.85 -14.48
N ILE A 327 -2.57 -16.16 -15.74
CA ILE A 327 -1.57 -16.31 -16.79
C ILE A 327 -0.77 -15.02 -17.07
N ALA A 328 -1.39 -13.84 -16.94
CA ALA A 328 -0.69 -12.57 -17.09
C ALA A 328 0.30 -12.34 -15.93
N THR A 329 -0.07 -12.73 -14.71
CA THR A 329 0.84 -12.74 -13.56
C THR A 329 2.00 -13.72 -13.76
N ALA A 330 1.75 -14.92 -14.29
CA ALA A 330 2.81 -15.89 -14.58
C ALA A 330 3.84 -15.34 -15.58
N PHE A 331 3.39 -14.76 -16.69
CA PHE A 331 4.28 -14.16 -17.68
C PHE A 331 5.08 -12.99 -17.11
N LEU A 332 4.47 -12.13 -16.28
CA LEU A 332 5.19 -11.07 -15.59
C LEU A 332 6.32 -11.64 -14.71
N PHE A 333 6.03 -12.69 -13.93
CA PHE A 333 7.02 -13.33 -13.07
C PHE A 333 8.15 -14.00 -13.85
N LEU A 334 7.83 -14.73 -14.92
CA LEU A 334 8.83 -15.35 -15.80
C LEU A 334 9.71 -14.29 -16.47
N LEU A 335 9.12 -13.19 -16.95
CA LEU A 335 9.86 -12.06 -17.53
C LEU A 335 10.82 -11.43 -16.51
N ILE A 336 10.36 -11.22 -15.28
CA ILE A 336 11.21 -10.67 -14.21
C ILE A 336 12.34 -11.66 -13.87
N LEU A 337 12.06 -12.95 -13.73
CA LEU A 337 13.09 -13.98 -13.48
C LEU A 337 14.14 -13.98 -14.59
N ALA A 338 13.71 -14.01 -15.86
CA ALA A 338 14.60 -13.95 -17.02
C ALA A 338 15.45 -12.67 -17.01
N ALA A 339 14.83 -11.51 -16.76
CA ALA A 339 15.55 -10.23 -16.68
C ALA A 339 16.58 -10.23 -15.54
N THR A 340 16.24 -10.78 -14.37
CA THR A 340 17.20 -10.86 -13.24
C THR A 340 18.40 -11.74 -13.56
N LEU A 341 18.17 -12.87 -14.23
CA LEU A 341 19.20 -13.82 -14.63
C LEU A 341 20.15 -13.20 -15.66
N VAL A 342 19.59 -12.66 -16.75
CA VAL A 342 20.36 -12.02 -17.82
C VAL A 342 21.19 -10.86 -17.27
N LEU A 343 20.59 -10.00 -16.43
CA LEU A 343 21.32 -8.87 -15.84
C LEU A 343 22.41 -9.30 -14.87
N ALA A 344 22.23 -10.38 -14.12
CA ALA A 344 23.26 -10.91 -13.21
C ALA A 344 24.44 -11.55 -13.96
N LEU A 345 24.23 -12.04 -15.17
CA LEU A 345 25.31 -12.55 -16.05
C LEU A 345 26.09 -11.42 -16.72
N ILE A 346 25.45 -10.27 -16.98
CA ILE A 346 26.10 -9.13 -17.63
C ILE A 346 26.76 -8.18 -16.62
N TYR A 347 26.04 -7.83 -15.56
CA TYR A 347 26.42 -6.82 -14.59
C TYR A 347 26.72 -7.40 -13.21
N ARG A 348 27.57 -6.73 -12.44
CA ARG A 348 27.88 -7.13 -11.05
C ARG A 348 26.85 -6.63 -10.04
N GLN A 349 26.67 -7.37 -8.94
CA GLN A 349 25.75 -7.07 -7.82
C GLN A 349 24.27 -7.08 -8.24
N ARG A 350 23.34 -6.73 -7.34
CA ARG A 350 21.90 -6.82 -7.60
C ARG A 350 21.37 -5.64 -8.44
N VAL A 351 21.85 -5.50 -9.69
CA VAL A 351 21.49 -4.40 -10.61
C VAL A 351 19.99 -4.31 -10.86
N PHE A 352 19.34 -5.44 -11.11
CA PHE A 352 17.88 -5.46 -11.26
C PHE A 352 17.19 -4.84 -10.04
N CYS A 353 17.54 -5.28 -8.83
CA CYS A 353 16.96 -4.77 -7.59
C CYS A 353 17.28 -3.28 -7.33
N LEU A 354 18.44 -2.81 -7.79
CA LEU A 354 18.90 -1.44 -7.60
C LEU A 354 18.25 -0.44 -8.57
N TYR A 355 18.04 -0.81 -9.83
CA TYR A 355 17.70 0.15 -10.89
C TYR A 355 16.50 -0.22 -11.77
N LEU A 356 15.97 -1.46 -11.71
CA LEU A 356 14.87 -1.89 -12.60
C LEU A 356 13.64 -2.39 -11.84
N CYS A 357 13.82 -3.01 -10.68
CA CYS A 357 12.72 -3.62 -9.92
C CYS A 357 11.66 -2.56 -9.55
N PRO A 358 10.45 -2.62 -10.14
CA PRO A 358 9.41 -1.62 -9.90
C PRO A 358 9.00 -1.56 -8.42
N VAL A 359 8.85 -2.75 -7.82
CA VAL A 359 8.52 -2.92 -6.40
C VAL A 359 9.66 -2.40 -5.51
N GLY A 360 10.90 -2.68 -5.90
CA GLY A 360 12.10 -2.23 -5.19
C GLY A 360 12.16 -0.71 -5.07
N GLY A 361 11.79 0.03 -6.12
CA GLY A 361 11.79 1.50 -6.14
C GLY A 361 10.94 2.09 -5.02
N PHE A 362 9.63 1.78 -5.01
CA PHE A 362 8.74 2.33 -3.98
C PHE A 362 9.02 1.78 -2.58
N LEU A 363 9.44 0.52 -2.45
CA LEU A 363 9.86 -0.03 -1.16
C LEU A 363 11.07 0.73 -0.60
N GLY A 364 11.98 1.16 -1.48
CA GLY A 364 13.09 2.04 -1.13
C GLY A 364 12.58 3.35 -0.53
N THR A 365 11.77 4.10 -1.27
CA THR A 365 11.23 5.38 -0.81
C THR A 365 10.43 5.24 0.49
N TYR A 366 9.55 4.25 0.60
CA TYR A 366 8.72 4.05 1.79
C TYR A 366 9.51 3.56 3.01
N SER A 367 10.62 2.83 2.83
CA SER A 367 11.50 2.43 3.94
C SER A 367 12.12 3.62 4.68
N MET A 368 12.08 4.82 4.10
CA MET A 368 12.48 6.04 4.81
C MET A 368 11.59 6.34 6.02
N ALA A 369 10.35 5.85 6.01
CA ALA A 369 9.43 5.95 7.14
C ALA A 369 9.48 4.75 8.09
N SER A 370 10.17 3.66 7.76
CA SER A 370 10.14 2.43 8.56
C SER A 370 10.72 2.57 9.96
N MET A 371 10.25 1.72 10.88
CA MET A 371 10.71 1.67 12.26
C MET A 371 11.97 0.82 12.48
N SER A 372 12.43 0.04 11.49
CA SER A 372 13.71 -0.68 11.57
C SER A 372 14.80 -0.07 10.68
N GLU A 373 16.07 -0.15 11.09
CA GLU A 373 17.23 0.19 10.24
C GLU A 373 18.47 -0.64 10.57
N ILE A 374 19.37 -0.86 9.59
CA ILE A 374 20.74 -1.36 9.85
C ILE A 374 21.70 -0.17 9.84
N ARG A 375 22.48 -0.01 10.90
CA ARG A 375 23.47 1.07 11.04
C ARG A 375 24.71 0.58 11.77
N VAL A 376 25.77 1.38 11.71
CA VAL A 376 26.97 1.20 12.53
C VAL A 376 26.62 1.47 14.00
N ILE A 377 27.18 0.68 14.92
CA ILE A 377 26.99 0.86 16.36
C ILE A 377 27.81 2.06 16.85
N ASP A 378 29.13 2.01 16.63
CA ASP A 378 30.07 3.09 16.95
C ASP A 378 30.75 3.64 15.67
N PRO A 379 30.45 4.88 15.26
CA PRO A 379 31.07 5.53 14.11
C PRO A 379 32.60 5.62 14.19
N GLU A 380 33.19 5.79 15.37
CA GLU A 380 34.63 5.95 15.54
C GLU A 380 35.36 4.61 15.41
N VAL A 381 34.82 3.52 15.99
CA VAL A 381 35.31 2.16 15.71
C VAL A 381 35.27 1.88 14.22
N CYS A 382 34.17 2.28 13.55
CA CYS A 382 34.07 2.17 12.10
C CYS A 382 35.15 3.01 11.43
N ARG A 383 35.41 4.26 11.79
CA ARG A 383 36.45 5.07 11.12
C ARG A 383 37.86 4.50 11.23
N LYS A 384 38.23 3.91 12.37
CA LYS A 384 39.61 3.46 12.67
C LYS A 384 40.09 2.25 11.87
N HIS A 385 39.24 1.26 11.62
CA HIS A 385 39.67 0.00 10.97
C HIS A 385 39.67 0.12 9.43
N LYS A 386 40.60 -0.54 8.70
CA LYS A 386 40.80 -0.32 7.25
C LYS A 386 40.14 -1.38 6.34
N GLU A 387 39.82 -2.56 6.86
CA GLU A 387 39.44 -3.74 6.07
C GLU A 387 38.10 -3.56 5.33
N LYS A 388 37.15 -2.83 5.94
CA LYS A 388 35.81 -2.52 5.38
C LYS A 388 35.11 -3.71 4.72
N SER A 389 35.30 -4.92 5.23
CA SER A 389 34.79 -6.17 4.64
C SER A 389 33.25 -6.19 4.50
N CYS A 390 32.52 -5.38 5.27
CA CYS A 390 31.08 -5.17 5.09
C CYS A 390 30.69 -4.52 3.74
N TYR A 391 31.63 -3.85 3.06
CA TYR A 391 31.43 -3.25 1.75
C TYR A 391 32.17 -4.02 0.64
N VAL A 392 33.44 -4.36 0.84
CA VAL A 392 34.29 -5.03 -0.17
C VAL A 392 34.24 -6.56 -0.15
N GLY A 393 33.66 -7.15 0.89
CA GLY A 393 33.65 -8.59 1.13
C GLY A 393 34.81 -9.06 2.00
N GLY A 394 34.66 -10.21 2.64
CA GLY A 394 35.69 -10.84 3.46
C GLY A 394 35.46 -12.34 3.61
N GLU A 395 36.30 -13.01 4.40
CA GLU A 395 36.16 -14.46 4.63
C GLU A 395 34.84 -14.82 5.32
N GLY A 396 34.34 -13.93 6.19
CA GLY A 396 33.12 -14.12 6.98
C GLY A 396 31.80 -13.89 6.22
N GLY A 397 31.82 -13.23 5.06
CA GLY A 397 30.59 -12.88 4.35
C GLY A 397 30.83 -12.11 3.04
N TRP A 398 29.80 -12.03 2.21
CA TRP A 398 29.91 -11.39 0.90
C TRP A 398 30.00 -9.87 1.01
N ALA A 399 30.51 -9.24 -0.05
CA ALA A 399 30.42 -7.80 -0.26
C ALA A 399 28.96 -7.33 -0.29
N CYS A 400 28.70 -6.08 0.07
CA CYS A 400 27.33 -5.54 0.09
C CYS A 400 26.66 -5.68 -1.30
N PRO A 401 25.60 -6.51 -1.45
CA PRO A 401 24.93 -6.71 -2.74
C PRO A 401 24.20 -5.46 -3.26
N TRP A 402 23.97 -4.48 -2.38
CA TRP A 402 23.24 -3.24 -2.62
C TRP A 402 24.15 -2.01 -2.79
N LYS A 403 25.47 -2.22 -2.90
CA LYS A 403 26.47 -1.13 -3.05
C LYS A 403 26.41 -0.07 -1.92
N GLN A 404 25.98 -0.46 -0.73
CA GLN A 404 25.88 0.46 0.42
C GLN A 404 27.06 0.26 1.36
N TYR A 405 27.66 1.38 1.78
CA TYR A 405 28.68 1.38 2.82
C TYR A 405 28.04 1.79 4.17
N PRO A 406 27.90 0.86 5.15
CA PRO A 406 27.23 1.15 6.41
C PRO A 406 27.76 2.39 7.15
N GLY A 407 29.07 2.68 7.07
CA GLY A 407 29.68 3.83 7.73
C GLY A 407 29.25 5.20 7.22
N LYS A 408 28.62 5.29 6.05
CA LYS A 408 28.08 6.56 5.49
C LYS A 408 26.56 6.53 5.30
N MET A 409 25.89 5.46 5.70
CA MET A 409 24.45 5.33 5.51
C MET A 409 23.68 6.25 6.45
N LYS A 410 22.93 7.18 5.87
CA LYS A 410 21.99 8.05 6.59
C LYS A 410 20.52 7.69 6.35
N ARG A 411 20.22 6.91 5.31
CA ARG A 411 18.86 6.60 4.85
C ARG A 411 18.70 5.13 4.53
N ASN A 412 17.49 4.59 4.72
CA ASN A 412 17.16 3.19 4.43
C ASN A 412 16.92 2.90 2.94
N ASN A 413 16.63 3.91 2.14
CA ASN A 413 16.09 3.76 0.79
C ASN A 413 16.88 2.86 -0.17
N TYR A 414 18.21 2.79 -0.01
CA TYR A 414 19.06 1.96 -0.86
C TYR A 414 19.56 0.67 -0.18
N CYS A 415 19.31 0.47 1.11
CA CYS A 415 19.72 -0.74 1.83
C CYS A 415 18.63 -1.80 1.75
N GLY A 416 18.88 -2.94 1.11
CA GLY A 416 17.91 -4.04 1.06
C GLY A 416 17.91 -4.97 2.27
N LEU A 417 18.49 -4.55 3.40
CA LEU A 417 18.48 -5.28 4.68
C LEU A 417 18.95 -6.75 4.62
N CYS A 418 19.81 -7.10 3.66
CA CYS A 418 20.30 -8.47 3.44
C CYS A 418 21.24 -9.01 4.53
N THR A 419 21.55 -8.25 5.58
CA THR A 419 22.38 -8.66 6.75
C THR A 419 23.83 -9.09 6.50
N GLU A 420 24.31 -9.19 5.25
CA GLU A 420 25.69 -9.59 4.95
C GLU A 420 26.73 -8.71 5.65
N CYS A 421 26.46 -7.41 5.81
CA CYS A 421 27.35 -6.50 6.53
C CYS A 421 27.57 -6.87 8.01
N ILE A 422 26.59 -7.53 8.65
CA ILE A 422 26.68 -8.00 10.05
C ILE A 422 27.63 -9.20 10.14
N LYS A 423 27.63 -10.07 9.13
CA LYS A 423 28.49 -11.26 9.04
C LYS A 423 29.92 -10.89 8.67
N SER A 424 30.09 -9.92 7.77
CA SER A 424 31.39 -9.56 7.22
C SER A 424 32.18 -8.57 8.09
N CYS A 425 31.58 -7.89 9.07
CA CYS A 425 32.29 -6.86 9.85
C CYS A 425 33.25 -7.49 10.89
N PRO A 426 34.58 -7.28 10.79
CA PRO A 426 35.54 -7.89 11.72
C PRO A 426 35.50 -7.31 13.14
N LYS A 427 34.85 -6.14 13.31
CA LYS A 427 34.73 -5.46 14.60
C LYS A 427 33.35 -5.63 15.25
N ASP A 428 32.48 -6.48 14.67
CA ASP A 428 31.10 -6.69 15.11
C ASP A 428 30.30 -5.39 15.33
N ASN A 429 30.59 -4.37 14.50
CA ASN A 429 30.17 -2.99 14.72
C ASN A 429 28.92 -2.60 13.89
N ILE A 430 28.08 -3.57 13.55
CA ILE A 430 26.83 -3.35 12.79
C ILE A 430 25.64 -3.84 13.62
N GLY A 431 24.66 -2.98 13.83
CA GLY A 431 23.45 -3.26 14.60
C GLY A 431 22.16 -3.16 13.76
N VAL A 432 21.09 -3.76 14.27
CA VAL A 432 19.72 -3.57 13.77
C VAL A 432 18.97 -2.74 14.81
N PHE A 433 18.57 -1.53 14.44
CA PHE A 433 17.99 -0.56 15.36
C PHE A 433 16.50 -0.38 15.13
N MET A 434 15.74 -0.28 16.22
CA MET A 434 14.40 0.29 16.21
C MET A 434 14.47 1.81 16.34
N ARG A 435 13.70 2.51 15.52
CA ARG A 435 13.63 3.97 15.41
C ARG A 435 12.18 4.43 15.24
N PRO A 436 11.88 5.72 15.51
CA PRO A 436 10.55 6.25 15.27
C PRO A 436 10.16 6.19 13.79
N PHE A 437 8.87 5.97 13.55
CA PHE A 437 8.28 6.04 12.21
C PHE A 437 8.55 7.41 11.58
N GLY A 438 9.07 7.46 10.35
CA GLY A 438 9.31 8.73 9.64
C GLY A 438 10.67 9.40 9.89
N SER A 439 11.71 8.64 10.24
CA SER A 439 13.01 9.20 10.67
C SER A 439 13.88 9.77 9.54
N ASP A 440 13.88 9.16 8.34
CA ASP A 440 14.74 9.59 7.22
C ASP A 440 14.03 10.63 6.35
N ARG A 441 14.14 11.92 6.68
CA ARG A 441 13.26 12.97 6.12
C ARG A 441 13.79 13.71 4.88
N ALA A 442 14.84 13.21 4.25
CA ALA A 442 15.55 13.94 3.19
C ALA A 442 15.58 13.13 1.88
N LEU A 443 14.80 13.55 0.89
CA LEU A 443 14.87 13.02 -0.47
C LEU A 443 16.08 13.62 -1.21
N LYS A 444 16.75 12.82 -2.02
CA LYS A 444 18.01 13.19 -2.70
C LYS A 444 17.77 13.85 -4.06
N GLY A 445 16.75 13.40 -4.77
CA GLY A 445 16.50 13.79 -6.16
C GLY A 445 15.02 13.79 -6.52
N TYR A 446 14.71 14.36 -7.68
CA TYR A 446 13.35 14.41 -8.20
C TYR A 446 12.83 13.01 -8.56
N ASP A 447 13.70 12.05 -8.89
CA ASP A 447 13.34 10.66 -9.10
C ASP A 447 12.66 10.03 -7.87
N GLU A 448 13.18 10.29 -6.66
CA GLU A 448 12.57 9.85 -5.39
C GLU A 448 11.26 10.61 -5.07
N MET A 449 11.18 11.90 -5.43
CA MET A 449 9.95 12.69 -5.28
C MET A 449 8.83 12.20 -6.20
N PHE A 450 9.13 12.00 -7.49
CA PHE A 450 8.19 11.47 -8.47
C PHE A 450 7.75 10.06 -8.08
N ASN A 451 8.62 9.23 -7.50
CA ASN A 451 8.20 7.94 -6.97
C ASN A 451 7.12 8.10 -5.88
N ALA A 452 7.28 9.01 -4.92
CA ALA A 452 6.27 9.26 -3.89
C ALA A 452 4.95 9.78 -4.49
N ILE A 453 5.01 10.65 -5.50
CA ILE A 453 3.82 11.17 -6.21
C ILE A 453 3.13 10.07 -7.02
N ILE A 454 3.89 9.26 -7.77
CA ILE A 454 3.35 8.12 -8.52
C ILE A 454 2.60 7.20 -7.58
N MET A 455 3.19 6.86 -6.43
CA MET A 455 2.53 5.99 -5.46
C MET A 455 1.24 6.60 -4.88
N LEU A 456 1.21 7.93 -4.68
CA LEU A 456 0.02 8.64 -4.23
C LEU A 456 -1.10 8.59 -5.27
N VAL A 457 -0.78 8.98 -6.51
CA VAL A 457 -1.75 9.07 -7.61
C VAL A 457 -2.27 7.69 -8.00
N VAL A 458 -1.41 6.67 -8.06
CA VAL A 458 -1.84 5.30 -8.35
C VAL A 458 -2.80 4.79 -7.28
N ALA A 459 -2.57 5.08 -5.99
CA ALA A 459 -3.50 4.67 -4.94
C ALA A 459 -4.90 5.28 -5.14
N ILE A 460 -4.97 6.55 -5.56
CA ILE A 460 -6.22 7.23 -5.88
C ILE A 460 -6.86 6.61 -7.13
N ALA A 461 -6.09 6.43 -8.20
CA ALA A 461 -6.56 5.84 -9.45
C ALA A 461 -7.13 4.43 -9.23
N PHE A 462 -6.42 3.58 -8.47
CA PHE A 462 -6.90 2.24 -8.13
C PHE A 462 -8.11 2.27 -7.20
N SER A 463 -8.20 3.23 -6.28
CA SER A 463 -9.42 3.41 -5.49
C SER A 463 -10.63 3.73 -6.37
N VAL A 464 -10.46 4.62 -7.35
CA VAL A 464 -11.52 4.96 -8.32
C VAL A 464 -11.88 3.77 -9.21
N THR A 465 -10.88 3.08 -9.78
CA THR A 465 -11.10 1.97 -10.71
C THR A 465 -11.63 0.72 -10.01
N MET A 466 -11.09 0.34 -8.85
CA MET A 466 -11.33 -0.98 -8.24
C MET A 466 -12.35 -0.93 -7.09
N LEU A 467 -12.36 0.13 -6.30
CA LEU A 467 -13.31 0.27 -5.17
C LEU A 467 -14.53 1.10 -5.55
N GLY A 468 -14.39 2.00 -6.53
CA GLY A 468 -15.47 2.88 -6.98
C GLY A 468 -16.59 2.11 -7.70
N PRO A 469 -17.81 2.67 -7.71
CA PRO A 469 -18.99 2.01 -8.27
C PRO A 469 -19.08 2.09 -9.81
N TRP A 470 -18.13 2.77 -10.46
CA TRP A 470 -18.21 3.12 -11.88
C TRP A 470 -17.75 1.99 -12.81
N GLY A 471 -18.71 1.22 -13.33
CA GLY A 471 -18.46 0.13 -14.29
C GLY A 471 -17.70 0.56 -15.56
N PHE A 472 -17.98 1.75 -16.09
CA PHE A 472 -17.33 2.23 -17.33
C PHE A 472 -15.81 2.44 -17.17
N ILE A 473 -15.33 2.83 -15.98
CA ILE A 473 -13.90 2.98 -15.70
C ILE A 473 -13.23 1.61 -15.67
N LYS A 474 -13.90 0.60 -15.08
CA LYS A 474 -13.43 -0.78 -15.04
C LYS A 474 -13.35 -1.39 -16.44
N GLU A 475 -14.36 -1.14 -17.27
CA GLU A 475 -14.39 -1.56 -18.68
C GLU A 475 -13.26 -0.90 -19.49
N ALA A 476 -13.00 0.39 -19.28
CA ALA A 476 -11.89 1.11 -19.92
C ALA A 476 -10.52 0.54 -19.52
N ALA A 477 -10.33 0.19 -18.24
CA ALA A 477 -9.09 -0.41 -17.75
C ALA A 477 -8.92 -1.90 -18.16
N ASN A 478 -10.00 -2.60 -18.53
CA ASN A 478 -10.00 -4.00 -18.96
C ASN A 478 -10.05 -4.14 -20.49
N VAL A 479 -9.16 -3.45 -21.20
CA VAL A 479 -9.13 -3.34 -22.68
C VAL A 479 -9.17 -4.67 -23.42
N THR A 480 -8.60 -5.71 -22.82
CA THR A 480 -8.50 -7.05 -23.41
C THR A 480 -9.84 -7.79 -23.44
N GLU A 481 -10.76 -7.46 -22.53
CA GLU A 481 -12.11 -8.03 -22.53
C GLU A 481 -13.11 -7.08 -23.18
N SER A 482 -13.03 -5.77 -22.89
CA SER A 482 -13.92 -4.77 -23.49
C SER A 482 -13.62 -4.55 -24.98
N ARG A 483 -12.40 -4.82 -25.44
CA ARG A 483 -11.87 -4.53 -26.78
C ARG A 483 -11.95 -3.04 -27.15
N GLN A 484 -12.13 -2.16 -26.17
CA GLN A 484 -12.29 -0.72 -26.35
C GLN A 484 -10.95 0.00 -26.18
N ILE A 485 -10.24 0.21 -27.29
CA ILE A 485 -8.90 0.82 -27.27
C ILE A 485 -8.94 2.31 -26.89
N ILE A 486 -9.90 3.07 -27.41
CA ILE A 486 -9.96 4.53 -27.17
C ILE A 486 -10.17 4.86 -25.68
N PRO A 487 -11.17 4.29 -24.97
CA PRO A 487 -11.32 4.48 -23.52
C PRO A 487 -10.08 4.06 -22.72
N PHE A 488 -9.42 2.98 -23.14
CA PHE A 488 -8.17 2.55 -22.51
C PHE A 488 -7.04 3.56 -22.68
N LEU A 489 -6.86 4.13 -23.88
CA LEU A 489 -5.87 5.18 -24.11
C LEU A 489 -6.17 6.45 -23.32
N ILE A 490 -7.45 6.83 -23.17
CA ILE A 490 -7.86 7.97 -22.32
C ILE A 490 -7.55 7.68 -20.85
N TYR A 491 -7.82 6.45 -20.39
CA TYR A 491 -7.46 6.01 -19.04
C TYR A 491 -5.95 6.10 -18.80
N LEU A 492 -5.13 5.63 -19.75
CA LEU A 492 -3.67 5.73 -19.66
C LEU A 492 -3.18 7.17 -19.70
N ALA A 493 -3.67 7.99 -20.64
CA ALA A 493 -3.30 9.39 -20.75
C ALA A 493 -3.64 10.15 -19.47
N SER A 494 -4.79 9.85 -18.86
CA SER A 494 -5.23 10.42 -17.59
C SER A 494 -4.31 9.99 -16.44
N LEU A 495 -3.99 8.70 -16.32
CA LEU A 495 -3.09 8.17 -15.28
C LEU A 495 -1.67 8.77 -15.40
N TRP A 496 -1.09 8.76 -16.60
CA TRP A 496 0.25 9.27 -16.86
C TRP A 496 0.30 10.81 -16.76
N GLY A 497 -0.71 11.50 -17.26
CA GLY A 497 -0.84 12.96 -17.14
C GLY A 497 -0.96 13.40 -15.68
N LEU A 498 -1.78 12.71 -14.88
CA LEU A 498 -1.92 13.00 -13.44
C LEU A 498 -0.61 12.75 -12.68
N THR A 499 0.08 11.64 -12.95
CA THR A 499 1.31 11.24 -12.24
C THR A 499 2.53 12.06 -12.63
N LEU A 500 2.68 12.45 -13.90
CA LEU A 500 3.89 13.09 -14.41
C LEU A 500 3.77 14.62 -14.55
N LEU A 501 2.55 15.15 -14.70
CA LEU A 501 2.34 16.58 -14.97
C LEU A 501 1.48 17.25 -13.91
N VAL A 502 0.22 16.83 -13.74
CA VAL A 502 -0.76 17.57 -12.94
C VAL A 502 -0.39 17.61 -11.46
N VAL A 503 -0.21 16.44 -10.83
CA VAL A 503 0.06 16.39 -9.39
C VAL A 503 1.47 16.91 -9.04
N PRO A 504 2.55 16.58 -9.79
CA PRO A 504 3.84 17.23 -9.60
C PRO A 504 3.79 18.75 -9.79
N GLY A 505 3.03 19.24 -10.78
CA GLY A 505 2.83 20.67 -11.03
C GLY A 505 2.12 21.37 -9.86
N LEU A 506 0.99 20.83 -9.41
CA LEU A 506 0.27 21.33 -8.24
C LEU A 506 1.15 21.30 -6.99
N PHE A 507 1.90 20.22 -6.79
CA PHE A 507 2.82 20.10 -5.66
C PHE A 507 3.93 21.16 -5.75
N ALA A 508 4.55 21.36 -6.91
CA ALA A 508 5.57 22.40 -7.10
C ALA A 508 5.03 23.81 -6.89
N LEU A 509 3.78 24.09 -7.28
CA LEU A 509 3.11 25.37 -6.97
C LEU A 509 2.96 25.56 -5.46
N THR A 510 2.57 24.50 -4.73
CA THR A 510 2.44 24.57 -3.27
C THR A 510 3.78 24.82 -2.58
N THR A 511 4.87 24.19 -3.03
CA THR A 511 6.21 24.39 -2.44
C THR A 511 6.82 25.74 -2.83
N LYS A 512 6.49 26.28 -4.00
CA LYS A 512 6.87 27.63 -4.43
C LYS A 512 6.17 28.67 -3.57
N GLY A 513 4.87 28.52 -3.34
CA GLY A 513 4.12 29.38 -2.42
C GLY A 513 4.62 29.25 -0.98
N ALA A 514 4.96 28.05 -0.53
CA ALA A 514 5.55 27.82 0.80
C ALA A 514 6.86 28.61 1.00
N GLY A 515 7.74 28.62 -0.01
CA GLY A 515 8.98 29.39 0.03
C GLY A 515 8.75 30.91 0.09
N ARG A 516 7.68 31.41 -0.55
CA ARG A 516 7.27 32.82 -0.47
C ARG A 516 6.74 33.17 0.93
N LEU A 517 5.86 32.34 1.48
CA LEU A 517 5.31 32.53 2.83
C LEU A 517 6.36 32.46 3.94
N ALA A 518 7.48 31.77 3.69
CA ALA A 518 8.59 31.65 4.62
C ALA A 518 9.55 32.85 4.63
N GLY A 519 9.34 33.87 3.78
CA GLY A 519 10.17 35.08 3.72
C GLY A 519 11.18 35.14 2.57
N GLY A 520 11.14 34.21 1.62
CA GLY A 520 12.05 34.22 0.46
C GLY A 520 13.49 33.77 0.77
N GLY A 521 14.39 33.78 -0.23
CA GLY A 521 15.81 33.45 -0.06
C GLY A 521 16.16 31.97 0.19
N ILE A 522 15.17 31.08 0.27
CA ILE A 522 15.38 29.63 0.48
C ILE A 522 15.59 28.94 -0.87
N ASN A 523 16.54 28.01 -0.93
CA ASN A 523 16.74 27.16 -2.12
C ASN A 523 15.46 26.33 -2.41
N HIS A 524 14.76 26.69 -3.48
CA HIS A 524 13.47 26.10 -3.84
C HIS A 524 13.55 24.58 -4.12
N ARG A 525 14.65 24.11 -4.72
CA ARG A 525 14.86 22.68 -4.95
C ARG A 525 14.99 21.93 -3.63
N ALA A 526 15.80 22.45 -2.71
CA ALA A 526 15.98 21.84 -1.40
C ALA A 526 14.67 21.82 -0.61
N LEU A 527 13.93 22.92 -0.60
CA LEU A 527 12.63 23.02 0.07
C LEU A 527 11.62 22.02 -0.50
N THR A 528 11.49 21.96 -1.83
CA THR A 528 10.58 21.02 -2.51
C THR A 528 10.89 19.57 -2.16
N LEU A 529 12.17 19.16 -2.19
CA LEU A 529 12.57 17.80 -1.85
C LEU A 529 12.36 17.46 -0.37
N ARG A 530 12.49 18.43 0.55
CA ARG A 530 12.19 18.21 1.98
C ARG A 530 10.68 18.11 2.23
N LEU A 531 9.88 18.97 1.61
CA LEU A 531 8.42 18.94 1.72
C LEU A 531 7.81 17.70 1.06
N ALA A 532 8.42 17.18 -0.01
CA ALA A 532 7.98 15.93 -0.66
C ALA A 532 7.96 14.73 0.30
N TYR A 533 8.68 14.79 1.43
CA TYR A 533 8.61 13.76 2.46
C TYR A 533 7.21 13.59 3.06
N ILE A 534 6.37 14.63 3.08
CA ILE A 534 4.97 14.56 3.54
C ILE A 534 4.20 13.44 2.82
N LEU A 535 4.50 13.26 1.53
CA LEU A 535 3.81 12.29 0.67
C LEU A 535 4.13 10.83 1.02
N ILE A 536 5.24 10.56 1.72
CA ILE A 536 5.66 9.19 2.02
C ILE A 536 4.79 8.56 3.13
N PRO A 537 4.69 9.13 4.35
CA PRO A 537 3.74 8.65 5.35
C PRO A 537 2.31 8.65 4.81
N LEU A 538 1.90 9.73 4.14
CA LEU A 538 0.56 9.86 3.59
C LEU A 538 0.24 8.71 2.63
N GLY A 539 1.15 8.46 1.67
CA GLY A 539 1.02 7.37 0.71
C GLY A 539 1.03 5.98 1.37
N ILE A 540 1.83 5.74 2.41
CA ILE A 540 1.80 4.47 3.15
C ILE A 540 0.41 4.20 3.71
N PHE A 541 -0.15 5.14 4.47
CA PHE A 541 -1.48 4.98 5.07
C PHE A 541 -2.60 4.85 4.04
N PHE A 542 -2.47 5.53 2.90
CA PHE A 542 -3.43 5.40 1.79
C PHE A 542 -3.43 4.01 1.18
N TRP A 543 -2.24 3.45 0.94
CA TRP A 543 -2.14 2.08 0.42
C TRP A 543 -2.68 1.05 1.41
N ILE A 544 -2.54 1.28 2.72
CA ILE A 544 -3.15 0.43 3.74
C ILE A 544 -4.69 0.56 3.68
N ALA A 545 -5.21 1.79 3.63
CA ALA A 545 -6.65 2.04 3.52
C ALA A 545 -7.24 1.43 2.24
N PHE A 546 -6.57 1.55 1.10
CA PHE A 546 -6.98 0.93 -0.16
C PHE A 546 -6.97 -0.61 -0.11
N SER A 547 -6.01 -1.21 0.59
CA SER A 547 -5.85 -2.67 0.63
C SER A 547 -6.77 -3.35 1.65
N LEU A 548 -7.41 -2.58 2.53
CA LEU A 548 -8.27 -3.08 3.59
C LEU A 548 -9.58 -3.73 3.09
N PRO A 549 -10.36 -3.14 2.15
CA PRO A 549 -11.55 -3.78 1.64
C PRO A 549 -11.26 -5.14 0.98
N PRO A 550 -10.29 -5.26 0.04
CA PRO A 550 -10.00 -6.55 -0.59
C PRO A 550 -9.68 -7.67 0.43
N ILE A 551 -8.94 -7.38 1.51
CA ILE A 551 -8.64 -8.41 2.51
C ILE A 551 -9.85 -8.76 3.38
N MET A 552 -10.60 -7.76 3.87
CA MET A 552 -11.75 -8.00 4.75
C MET A 552 -12.91 -8.68 4.03
N THR A 553 -13.09 -8.43 2.72
CA THR A 553 -14.19 -9.03 1.96
C THR A 553 -13.85 -10.38 1.36
N ASN A 554 -12.56 -10.62 1.04
CA ASN A 554 -12.13 -11.83 0.33
C ASN A 554 -11.30 -12.79 1.20
N TYR A 555 -11.28 -12.64 2.53
CA TYR A 555 -10.50 -13.53 3.39
C TYR A 555 -10.95 -15.00 3.28
N SER A 556 -12.25 -15.25 3.03
CA SER A 556 -12.79 -16.60 2.78
C SER A 556 -12.08 -17.27 1.61
N TYR A 557 -11.86 -16.54 0.51
CA TYR A 557 -11.13 -17.06 -0.64
C TYR A 557 -9.67 -17.40 -0.29
N ILE A 558 -9.04 -16.69 0.66
CA ILE A 558 -7.68 -17.03 1.12
C ILE A 558 -7.67 -18.42 1.77
N LEU A 559 -8.70 -18.75 2.56
CA LEU A 559 -8.83 -20.08 3.17
C LEU A 559 -9.07 -21.16 2.12
N SER A 560 -10.01 -20.92 1.19
CA SER A 560 -10.35 -21.88 0.13
C SER A 560 -9.15 -22.21 -0.76
N VAL A 561 -8.43 -21.19 -1.26
CA VAL A 561 -7.27 -21.42 -2.15
C VAL A 561 -6.04 -21.96 -1.40
N LEU A 562 -5.99 -21.86 -0.08
CA LEU A 562 -4.93 -22.50 0.71
C LEU A 562 -5.16 -24.02 0.81
N SER A 563 -6.43 -24.44 0.87
CA SER A 563 -6.82 -25.86 0.85
C SER A 563 -6.78 -26.48 -0.55
N ASP A 564 -7.08 -25.70 -1.60
CA ASP A 564 -6.96 -26.12 -3.01
C ASP A 564 -6.07 -25.17 -3.84
N PRO A 565 -4.74 -25.19 -3.66
CA PRO A 565 -3.82 -24.24 -4.31
C PRO A 565 -3.75 -24.35 -5.84
N LEU A 566 -4.03 -25.54 -6.39
CA LEU A 566 -4.00 -25.79 -7.83
C LEU A 566 -5.39 -25.81 -8.46
N GLY A 567 -6.46 -25.82 -7.66
CA GLY A 567 -7.83 -25.94 -8.18
C GLY A 567 -8.14 -27.35 -8.69
N LEU A 568 -7.47 -28.38 -8.13
CA LEU A 568 -7.59 -29.78 -8.55
C LEU A 568 -8.64 -30.55 -7.72
N GLY A 569 -9.40 -29.85 -6.87
CA GLY A 569 -10.35 -30.45 -5.95
C GLY A 569 -9.72 -30.97 -4.66
N TRP A 570 -8.54 -30.45 -4.29
CA TRP A 570 -7.92 -30.78 -3.01
C TRP A 570 -8.65 -30.13 -1.84
N ASP A 571 -8.52 -30.71 -0.66
CA ASP A 571 -8.99 -30.10 0.58
C ASP A 571 -8.00 -30.34 1.73
N ILE A 572 -6.80 -29.76 1.58
CA ILE A 572 -5.67 -30.02 2.48
C ILE A 572 -6.01 -29.66 3.94
N PHE A 573 -6.82 -28.62 4.16
CA PHE A 573 -7.15 -28.12 5.50
C PHE A 573 -8.65 -28.17 5.85
N GLY A 574 -9.48 -28.84 5.05
CA GLY A 574 -10.93 -28.93 5.30
C GLY A 574 -11.70 -27.62 5.02
N THR A 575 -11.14 -26.70 4.24
CA THR A 575 -11.69 -25.36 3.98
C THR A 575 -11.88 -25.03 2.50
N ALA A 576 -11.69 -25.99 1.59
CA ALA A 576 -11.85 -25.77 0.16
C ALA A 576 -13.24 -25.19 -0.20
N ASN A 577 -14.29 -25.63 0.50
CA ASN A 577 -15.68 -25.21 0.28
C ASN A 577 -16.17 -24.13 1.27
N TYR A 578 -15.26 -23.40 1.92
CA TYR A 578 -15.64 -22.33 2.85
C TYR A 578 -16.47 -21.26 2.15
N SER A 579 -17.68 -20.99 2.66
CA SER A 579 -18.63 -20.10 2.01
C SER A 579 -18.16 -18.66 1.99
N PHE A 580 -18.56 -17.91 0.96
CA PHE A 580 -18.24 -16.50 0.87
C PHE A 580 -18.99 -15.72 1.95
N LYS A 581 -18.25 -15.19 2.93
CA LYS A 581 -18.79 -14.35 3.99
C LYS A 581 -17.79 -13.24 4.32
N PRO A 582 -18.07 -11.97 3.98
CA PRO A 582 -17.21 -10.84 4.35
C PRO A 582 -17.01 -10.70 5.87
N PHE A 583 -15.83 -10.23 6.28
CA PHE A 583 -15.51 -9.99 7.69
C PHE A 583 -15.85 -8.54 8.06
N ILE A 584 -17.00 -8.34 8.71
CA ILE A 584 -17.43 -7.05 9.29
C ILE A 584 -17.25 -5.88 8.28
N PRO A 585 -17.83 -5.98 7.06
CA PRO A 585 -17.57 -5.02 5.99
C PRO A 585 -18.06 -3.59 6.30
N GLU A 586 -19.05 -3.43 7.18
CA GLU A 586 -19.63 -2.15 7.57
C GLU A 586 -18.65 -1.24 8.35
N TRP A 587 -17.59 -1.80 8.93
CA TRP A 587 -16.55 -1.02 9.62
C TRP A 587 -15.44 -0.52 8.70
N ILE A 588 -15.35 -1.03 7.46
CA ILE A 588 -14.31 -0.66 6.49
C ILE A 588 -14.18 0.86 6.33
N PRO A 589 -15.26 1.64 6.08
CA PRO A 589 -15.12 3.08 5.87
C PRO A 589 -14.56 3.82 7.08
N VAL A 590 -14.92 3.40 8.30
CA VAL A 590 -14.44 4.02 9.55
C VAL A 590 -12.95 3.76 9.76
N ILE A 591 -12.51 2.51 9.56
CA ILE A 591 -11.09 2.14 9.67
C ILE A 591 -10.26 2.89 8.60
N GLN A 592 -10.76 2.96 7.37
CA GLN A 592 -10.14 3.76 6.30
C GLN A 592 -10.01 5.23 6.72
N GLY A 593 -11.06 5.83 7.29
CA GLY A 593 -11.02 7.19 7.84
C GLY A 593 -9.92 7.37 8.90
N PHE A 594 -9.82 6.47 9.88
CA PHE A 594 -8.76 6.55 10.88
C PHE A 594 -7.35 6.49 10.27
N LEU A 595 -7.13 5.59 9.30
CA LEU A 595 -5.86 5.48 8.59
C LEU A 595 -5.51 6.76 7.82
N LEU A 596 -6.49 7.39 7.16
CA LEU A 596 -6.30 8.65 6.46
C LEU A 596 -5.91 9.80 7.42
N LEU A 597 -6.52 9.87 8.62
CA LEU A 597 -6.15 10.83 9.66
C LEU A 597 -4.72 10.59 10.17
N ALA A 598 -4.33 9.33 10.40
CA ALA A 598 -2.96 8.96 10.76
C ALA A 598 -1.96 9.38 9.66
N GLY A 599 -2.34 9.22 8.39
CA GLY A 599 -1.59 9.69 7.23
C GLY A 599 -1.33 11.20 7.24
N ILE A 600 -2.35 12.02 7.52
CA ILE A 600 -2.19 13.48 7.71
C ILE A 600 -1.24 13.75 8.87
N TYR A 601 -1.50 13.15 10.03
CA TYR A 601 -0.72 13.41 11.24
C TYR A 601 0.77 13.14 11.02
N PHE A 602 1.13 11.94 10.54
CA PHE A 602 2.53 11.59 10.30
C PHE A 602 3.11 12.34 9.09
N GLY A 603 2.34 12.59 8.04
CA GLY A 603 2.79 13.37 6.89
C GLY A 603 3.22 14.78 7.30
N LEU A 604 2.35 15.52 7.97
CA LEU A 604 2.58 16.92 8.33
C LEU A 604 3.64 17.07 9.43
N THR A 605 3.58 16.25 10.49
CA THR A 605 4.56 16.33 11.59
C THR A 605 5.97 16.02 11.10
N ARG A 606 6.14 15.02 10.22
CA ARG A 606 7.45 14.67 9.67
C ARG A 606 7.91 15.66 8.61
N GLY A 607 7.00 16.22 7.82
CA GLY A 607 7.28 17.32 6.89
C GLY A 607 7.80 18.57 7.58
N TYR A 608 7.15 19.00 8.67
CA TYR A 608 7.60 20.15 9.47
C TYR A 608 9.02 19.95 10.00
N LEU A 609 9.34 18.75 10.46
CA LEU A 609 10.69 18.44 10.91
C LEU A 609 11.71 18.32 9.76
N ALA A 610 11.27 17.91 8.56
CA ALA A 610 12.13 17.77 7.38
C ALA A 610 12.75 19.09 6.93
N ILE A 611 11.98 20.18 7.04
CA ILE A 611 12.40 21.54 6.66
C ILE A 611 13.13 22.29 7.78
N GLY A 612 13.24 21.72 8.98
CA GLY A 612 13.86 22.39 10.13
C GLY A 612 15.35 22.72 9.96
N GLU A 613 16.06 21.98 9.11
CA GLU A 613 17.46 22.29 8.75
C GLU A 613 17.56 23.48 7.78
N LEU A 614 16.50 23.74 7.00
CA LEU A 614 16.46 24.82 5.99
C LEU A 614 15.88 26.11 6.56
N ILE A 615 14.86 26.01 7.41
CA ILE A 615 14.15 27.15 7.99
C ILE A 615 14.26 27.02 9.52
N LYS A 616 15.22 27.73 10.09
CA LYS A 616 15.50 27.71 11.53
C LYS A 616 14.45 28.47 12.33
N ASP A 617 13.93 29.58 11.78
CA ASP A 617 12.89 30.37 12.45
C ASP A 617 11.57 29.57 12.53
N PRO A 618 11.04 29.30 13.74
CA PRO A 618 9.84 28.50 13.90
C PRO A 618 8.59 29.11 13.26
N ARG A 619 8.49 30.45 13.20
CA ARG A 619 7.31 31.13 12.62
C ARG A 619 7.31 30.99 11.09
N SER A 620 8.41 31.33 10.42
CA SER A 620 8.58 31.11 8.98
C SER A 620 8.43 29.64 8.60
N ARG A 621 8.94 28.73 9.45
CA ARG A 621 8.79 27.28 9.24
C ARG A 621 7.33 26.83 9.31
N ALA A 622 6.55 27.37 10.26
CA ALA A 622 5.12 27.10 10.36
C ALA A 622 4.35 27.67 9.16
N MET A 623 4.69 28.89 8.71
CA MET A 623 4.08 29.49 7.52
C MET A 623 4.36 28.67 6.25
N ALA A 624 5.57 28.12 6.10
CA ALA A 624 5.93 27.24 4.99
C ALA A 624 5.07 25.96 4.93
N MET A 625 4.50 25.52 6.06
CA MET A 625 3.66 24.31 6.11
C MET A 625 2.22 24.54 5.67
N ILE A 626 1.73 25.78 5.55
CA ILE A 626 0.32 26.06 5.28
C ILE A 626 -0.13 25.43 3.95
N LEU A 627 0.52 25.77 2.83
CA LEU A 627 0.11 25.27 1.51
C LEU A 627 0.30 23.75 1.34
N PRO A 628 1.43 23.14 1.77
CA PRO A 628 1.56 21.69 1.75
C PRO A 628 0.53 20.97 2.64
N SER A 629 0.11 21.59 3.74
CA SER A 629 -0.93 21.02 4.61
C SER A 629 -2.31 21.07 3.96
N LEU A 630 -2.64 22.17 3.28
CA LEU A 630 -3.88 22.27 2.50
C LEU A 630 -3.90 21.27 1.33
N PHE A 631 -2.76 21.07 0.66
CA PHE A 631 -2.62 20.04 -0.37
C PHE A 631 -2.88 18.64 0.20
N ALA A 632 -2.24 18.28 1.32
CA ALA A 632 -2.45 16.99 1.96
C ALA A 632 -3.90 16.81 2.42
N LEU A 633 -4.49 17.84 3.03
CA LEU A 633 -5.90 17.85 3.45
C LEU A 633 -6.85 17.64 2.26
N PHE A 634 -6.64 18.35 1.15
CA PHE A 634 -7.45 18.19 -0.06
C PHE A 634 -7.40 16.74 -0.57
N VAL A 635 -6.19 16.20 -0.75
CA VAL A 635 -6.00 14.83 -1.26
C VAL A 635 -6.68 13.80 -0.35
N VAL A 636 -6.58 13.98 0.97
CA VAL A 636 -7.21 13.09 1.95
C VAL A 636 -8.72 13.14 1.88
N ASN A 637 -9.31 14.33 1.75
CA ASN A 637 -10.76 14.47 1.65
C ASN A 637 -11.31 13.94 0.32
N VAL A 638 -10.53 13.97 -0.78
CA VAL A 638 -10.87 13.27 -2.02
C VAL A 638 -11.02 11.76 -1.79
N LEU A 639 -10.07 11.14 -1.08
CA LEU A 639 -10.17 9.72 -0.73
C LEU A 639 -11.29 9.43 0.26
N ALA A 640 -11.50 10.31 1.24
CA ALA A 640 -12.60 10.16 2.19
C ALA A 640 -13.96 10.21 1.50
N LYS A 641 -14.12 11.05 0.47
CA LYS A 641 -15.33 11.05 -0.36
C LYS A 641 -15.54 9.70 -1.04
N LEU A 642 -14.47 9.12 -1.59
CA LEU A 642 -14.51 7.80 -2.23
C LEU A 642 -14.81 6.68 -1.23
N TYR A 643 -14.23 6.71 -0.03
CA TYR A 643 -14.32 5.62 0.95
C TYR A 643 -15.56 5.69 1.83
N MET A 644 -15.98 6.91 2.21
CA MET A 644 -16.98 7.11 3.24
C MET A 644 -18.28 7.74 2.73
N GLY A 645 -18.34 8.34 1.53
CA GLY A 645 -19.62 8.71 0.89
C GLY A 645 -19.74 10.12 0.34
#